data_AF-A0A7S2P9J2-F1
#
_entry.id   AF-A0A7S2P9J2-F1
#
_cell.length_a   1.000
_cell.length_b   1.000
_cell.length_c   1.000
_cell.angle_alpha   90.00
_cell.angle_beta   90.00
_cell.angle_gamma   90.00
#
_symmetry.space_group_name_H-M   'P 1'
#
loop_
_entity.id
_entity.type
_entity.pdbx_description
1 polymer ?
#
loop_
_entity_poly.entity_id
_entity_poly.type
_entity_poly.pdbx_seq_one_letter_code
_entity_poly.pdbx_strand_id
1 'polypeptide(L)'
;IGGARRSEAALQVATERGAHRKGPSAHAMAMPSGMKSLSNGRPARRRTLSRHDLSMANLPAPLTDGKMHQAFSLADLPDTKALTGKLNELGINTKEWGKGNTKDVSKFWKEIKESEAGLEAWQLPDGSFKAVRTTHVLRAKVSSPDAYDRQIFLFNTWQQYGDGRKRTRNGLLSEKLTTQEMPLMKHLHDVCQRAVTEEEMQRIVDSSLRIGPSRAAPSYDPAYVCPLRVVHEDLIDHTIETEVSKSYPGLLTMYHLYTVDIVCEGLPAVDFNTLEFEHPDKAGNRKLKYIHAWVWLDWITIQRYLLDGSVLKERKQQGSFKCAADLEAWLEQFDVDLDAWGTGPWKSIDKLHSELEGAQTQLERWGRDDGVPLLMRVVHVLQMKVTSPEQSEQQKFLFQVWHQSSHGQVRETNRTMAKKLCTADLPFDDTKFKDSAIAVVKEQLSYLAETHVRLNKNQLPTKSGMEASGVKVLKVEFSDHRTDLEDSPSFKDIATMYHLYTVEVTCEGLPSSDFASIVFDDMGEPCAIGWQWVTWQQTLDILHKRVSSLERKEAVMSDKMEVAAEAVKSCLRDLADAATSSKEVQDVSDQLQEVLLAFGQGEQGSNAKLERCNSLPPGMVARLAEGKGVSDDFLDGVAMARQNRVSLRTAADMDSWYGPPVGIAGVTKE
;
A
#
# COMPACT_ATOMS: atom_id res chain seq x y z
N ILE A 1 54.18 -26.47 25.62
CA ILE A 1 54.57 -27.69 24.88
C ILE A 1 53.96 -27.53 23.48
N GLY A 2 54.62 -27.21 22.38
CA GLY A 2 56.03 -27.05 22.01
C GLY A 2 56.12 -27.33 20.50
N GLY A 3 56.75 -26.44 19.72
CA GLY A 3 57.19 -26.67 18.33
C GLY A 3 56.25 -26.08 17.25
N ALA A 4 56.51 -24.98 16.54
CA ALA A 4 57.69 -24.38 15.88
C ALA A 4 57.91 -24.81 14.42
N ARG A 5 57.90 -23.81 13.51
CA ARG A 5 58.80 -23.52 12.34
C ARG A 5 58.15 -22.38 11.54
N ARG A 6 58.59 -21.11 11.53
CA ARG A 6 59.83 -20.40 11.11
C ARG A 6 60.20 -20.47 9.62
N SER A 7 60.08 -19.32 8.94
CA SER A 7 61.12 -18.54 8.20
C SER A 7 60.44 -17.23 7.73
N GLU A 8 60.77 -16.00 8.17
CA GLU A 8 61.97 -15.13 7.96
C GLU A 8 62.36 -15.01 6.47
N ALA A 9 62.60 -13.86 5.83
CA ALA A 9 62.98 -12.48 6.22
C ALA A 9 62.55 -11.50 5.08
N ALA A 10 62.06 -10.27 5.30
CA ALA A 10 62.75 -9.00 5.58
C ALA A 10 63.86 -8.58 4.59
N LEU A 11 63.64 -7.48 3.84
CA LEU A 11 64.61 -6.37 3.72
C LEU A 11 63.94 -5.08 3.16
N GLN A 12 64.58 -3.96 3.46
CA GLN A 12 64.07 -2.59 3.58
C GLN A 12 64.98 -1.64 2.77
N VAL A 13 64.56 -0.36 2.63
CA VAL A 13 65.35 0.87 2.27
C VAL A 13 65.42 1.18 0.75
N ALA A 14 64.73 2.23 0.25
CA ALA A 14 65.11 3.67 0.10
C ALA A 14 66.32 3.88 -0.87
N THR A 15 66.46 4.89 -1.74
CA THR A 15 66.03 6.31 -1.71
C THR A 15 66.32 6.98 -3.07
N GLU A 16 65.53 8.00 -3.42
CA GLU A 16 65.92 9.33 -3.96
C GLU A 16 66.51 9.62 -5.38
N ARG A 17 65.93 10.71 -5.95
CA ARG A 17 66.44 11.77 -6.88
C ARG A 17 66.44 11.49 -8.40
N GLY A 18 65.97 12.39 -9.27
CA GLY A 18 65.38 13.73 -9.08
C GLY A 18 65.27 14.53 -10.39
N ALA A 19 64.47 15.61 -10.34
CA ALA A 19 64.54 16.87 -11.11
C ALA A 19 64.26 16.84 -12.64
N HIS A 20 63.64 17.82 -13.32
CA HIS A 20 63.41 19.24 -13.04
C HIS A 20 62.52 19.89 -14.15
N ARG A 21 61.95 21.07 -13.83
CA ARG A 21 61.37 22.17 -14.68
C ARG A 21 59.86 22.11 -14.99
N LYS A 22 59.06 23.19 -14.90
CA LYS A 22 59.22 24.61 -14.50
C LYS A 22 57.79 25.18 -14.31
N GLY A 23 57.55 26.03 -13.29
CA GLY A 23 56.39 26.95 -13.20
C GLY A 23 56.50 28.14 -14.17
N PRO A 24 55.57 29.12 -14.19
CA PRO A 24 55.07 29.90 -13.03
C PRO A 24 53.51 30.04 -12.97
N SER A 25 52.87 30.11 -11.80
CA SER A 25 52.56 31.29 -10.94
C SER A 25 51.94 32.51 -11.64
N ALA A 26 50.67 32.83 -11.32
CA ALA A 26 50.27 34.12 -10.73
C ALA A 26 48.75 34.20 -10.41
N HIS A 27 48.46 34.93 -9.34
CA HIS A 27 47.16 35.25 -8.72
C HIS A 27 46.08 35.88 -9.61
N ALA A 28 44.81 35.63 -9.28
CA ALA A 28 43.79 36.68 -9.14
C ALA A 28 42.60 36.18 -8.29
N MET A 29 42.27 36.94 -7.24
CA MET A 29 41.00 36.91 -6.53
C MET A 29 39.87 37.39 -7.46
N ALA A 30 38.72 36.71 -7.46
CA ALA A 30 37.38 37.31 -7.56
C ALA A 30 36.28 36.22 -7.44
N MET A 31 35.45 36.34 -6.41
CA MET A 31 34.05 35.89 -6.34
C MET A 31 33.20 37.17 -6.23
N PRO A 32 31.86 37.18 -6.34
CA PRO A 32 30.91 36.20 -6.90
C PRO A 32 29.81 36.86 -7.78
N SER A 33 29.02 36.07 -8.55
CA SER A 33 27.58 36.33 -8.80
C SER A 33 27.00 35.36 -9.82
N GLY A 34 25.92 34.65 -9.47
CA GLY A 34 25.16 33.81 -10.40
C GLY A 34 24.22 32.85 -9.69
N MET A 35 23.19 33.39 -9.04
CA MET A 35 22.10 32.62 -8.45
C MET A 35 21.41 31.77 -9.51
N LYS A 36 21.47 30.45 -9.36
CA LYS A 36 20.55 29.51 -9.99
C LYS A 36 19.41 29.25 -9.02
N SER A 37 18.20 29.54 -9.50
CA SER A 37 16.90 29.13 -8.97
C SER A 37 16.94 27.75 -8.31
N LEU A 38 16.68 27.68 -7.01
CA LEU A 38 16.42 26.46 -6.26
C LEU A 38 14.95 26.09 -6.43
N SER A 39 14.66 25.23 -7.40
CA SER A 39 13.46 24.39 -7.38
C SER A 39 13.81 23.12 -6.61
N ASN A 40 13.28 22.92 -5.42
CA ASN A 40 13.45 21.68 -4.66
C ASN A 40 12.11 21.05 -4.33
N GLY A 41 11.95 19.79 -4.75
CA GLY A 41 10.84 18.92 -4.40
C GLY A 41 11.02 17.48 -4.90
N ARG A 42 12.25 16.95 -4.83
CA ARG A 42 12.69 15.53 -4.81
C ARG A 42 14.16 15.46 -5.25
N PRO A 43 15.11 14.93 -4.46
CA PRO A 43 16.48 14.74 -4.93
C PRO A 43 16.55 13.59 -5.94
N ALA A 44 17.20 13.86 -7.08
CA ALA A 44 17.35 12.90 -8.16
C ALA A 44 18.37 11.78 -7.81
N ARG A 45 17.85 10.55 -7.82
CA ARG A 45 18.40 9.32 -8.42
C ARG A 45 19.88 8.98 -8.17
N ARG A 46 20.06 7.84 -7.49
CA ARG A 46 21.04 6.81 -7.91
C ARG A 46 20.32 5.65 -8.63
N ARG A 47 19.49 5.95 -9.63
CA ARG A 47 18.76 4.94 -10.44
C ARG A 47 19.56 4.61 -11.71
N THR A 48 20.04 3.38 -11.83
CA THR A 48 20.75 2.92 -13.04
C THR A 48 19.82 2.39 -14.14
N LEU A 49 18.53 2.13 -13.87
CA LEU A 49 17.53 1.67 -14.84
C LEU A 49 16.17 2.37 -14.64
N SER A 50 15.36 2.50 -15.70
CA SER A 50 13.97 2.98 -15.58
C SER A 50 13.05 1.84 -15.12
N ARG A 51 11.90 2.15 -14.51
CA ARG A 51 10.90 1.13 -14.09
C ARG A 51 10.49 0.22 -15.26
N HIS A 52 10.37 0.80 -16.46
CA HIS A 52 10.14 0.06 -17.70
C HIS A 52 11.25 -0.95 -18.03
N ASP A 53 12.51 -0.60 -17.79
CA ASP A 53 13.63 -1.50 -18.03
C ASP A 53 13.68 -2.62 -16.98
N LEU A 54 13.29 -2.33 -15.74
CA LEU A 54 13.19 -3.32 -14.66
C LEU A 54 12.09 -4.35 -14.90
N SER A 55 10.92 -3.94 -15.40
CA SER A 55 9.83 -4.87 -15.73
C SER A 55 10.18 -5.76 -16.92
N MET A 56 10.87 -5.21 -17.93
CA MET A 56 11.33 -5.97 -19.10
C MET A 56 12.44 -6.97 -18.74
N ALA A 57 13.22 -6.70 -17.70
CA ALA A 57 14.21 -7.63 -17.17
C ALA A 57 13.59 -8.80 -16.38
N ASN A 58 12.34 -8.67 -15.91
CA ASN A 58 11.68 -9.62 -15.02
C ASN A 58 10.35 -10.14 -15.61
N LEU A 59 10.40 -10.73 -16.81
CA LEU A 59 9.20 -11.24 -17.46
C LEU A 59 8.58 -12.43 -16.73
N PRO A 60 7.24 -12.45 -16.57
CA PRO A 60 6.54 -13.58 -15.97
C PRO A 60 6.62 -14.83 -16.87
N ALA A 61 6.44 -15.99 -16.25
CA ALA A 61 6.33 -17.26 -16.97
C ALA A 61 5.16 -17.22 -17.97
N PRO A 62 5.30 -17.75 -19.20
CA PRO A 62 6.40 -18.60 -19.66
C PRO A 62 7.57 -17.85 -20.31
N LEU A 63 7.60 -16.51 -20.28
CA LEU A 63 8.61 -15.69 -20.96
C LEU A 63 9.83 -15.35 -20.08
N THR A 64 9.91 -15.91 -18.87
CA THR A 64 11.05 -15.74 -17.97
C THR A 64 12.37 -16.07 -18.67
N ASP A 65 13.34 -15.16 -18.58
CA ASP A 65 14.63 -15.20 -19.28
C ASP A 65 14.55 -15.28 -20.82
N GLY A 66 13.36 -15.13 -21.39
CA GLY A 66 13.14 -15.10 -22.83
C GLY A 66 13.64 -13.81 -23.47
N LYS A 67 13.95 -13.87 -24.77
CA LYS A 67 14.36 -12.71 -25.56
C LYS A 67 13.42 -12.52 -26.74
N MET A 68 12.99 -11.28 -26.98
CA MET A 68 12.24 -10.93 -28.18
C MET A 68 13.12 -11.21 -29.40
N HIS A 69 12.68 -12.12 -30.27
CA HIS A 69 13.38 -12.47 -31.49
C HIS A 69 12.95 -11.56 -32.65
N GLN A 70 11.64 -11.34 -32.79
CA GLN A 70 11.08 -10.53 -33.87
C GLN A 70 9.76 -9.89 -33.44
N ALA A 71 9.56 -8.62 -33.77
CA ALA A 71 8.25 -7.98 -33.79
C ALA A 71 7.78 -7.87 -35.25
N PHE A 72 6.52 -8.20 -35.53
CA PHE A 72 5.98 -8.21 -36.89
C PHE A 72 5.27 -6.90 -37.21
N SER A 73 5.60 -6.31 -38.36
CA SER A 73 4.98 -5.08 -38.88
C SER A 73 3.84 -5.38 -39.86
N LEU A 74 3.11 -4.34 -40.28
CA LEU A 74 2.13 -4.47 -41.37
C LEU A 74 2.76 -4.82 -42.73
N ALA A 75 4.05 -4.56 -42.92
CA ALA A 75 4.77 -5.02 -44.11
C ALA A 75 4.96 -6.54 -44.09
N ASP A 76 5.19 -7.12 -42.90
CA ASP A 76 5.28 -8.57 -42.70
C ASP A 76 3.90 -9.25 -42.73
N LEU A 77 2.86 -8.51 -42.32
CA LEU A 77 1.48 -8.99 -42.15
C LEU A 77 0.49 -8.14 -42.96
N PRO A 78 0.61 -8.09 -44.31
CA PRO A 78 -0.17 -7.18 -45.14
C PRO A 78 -1.67 -7.47 -45.17
N ASP A 79 -2.08 -8.70 -44.84
CA ASP A 79 -3.47 -9.12 -44.81
C ASP A 79 -3.72 -10.27 -43.81
N THR A 80 -5.00 -10.63 -43.65
CA THR A 80 -5.44 -11.73 -42.78
C THR A 80 -4.84 -13.09 -43.17
N LYS A 81 -4.52 -13.32 -44.45
CA LYS A 81 -3.95 -14.59 -44.93
C LYS A 81 -2.48 -14.70 -44.53
N ALA A 82 -1.71 -13.62 -44.66
CA ALA A 82 -0.33 -13.53 -44.19
C ALA A 82 -0.26 -13.73 -42.67
N LEU A 83 -1.16 -13.09 -41.90
CA LEU A 83 -1.26 -13.31 -40.46
C LEU A 83 -1.57 -14.77 -40.11
N THR A 84 -2.53 -15.39 -40.81
CA THR A 84 -2.86 -16.80 -40.58
C THR A 84 -1.66 -17.72 -40.86
N GLY A 85 -0.94 -17.48 -41.95
CA GLY A 85 0.29 -18.21 -42.28
C GLY A 85 1.34 -18.08 -41.18
N LYS A 86 1.60 -16.85 -40.74
CA LYS A 86 2.59 -16.57 -39.69
C LYS A 86 2.22 -17.19 -38.35
N LEU A 87 0.95 -17.13 -37.95
CA LEU A 87 0.47 -17.78 -36.74
C LEU A 87 0.67 -19.30 -36.78
N ASN A 88 0.38 -19.94 -37.92
CA ASN A 88 0.63 -21.38 -38.09
C ASN A 88 2.12 -21.72 -38.04
N GLU A 89 2.99 -20.90 -38.65
CA GLU A 89 4.46 -21.07 -38.58
C GLU A 89 4.97 -20.98 -37.14
N LEU A 90 4.36 -20.12 -36.32
CA LEU A 90 4.66 -19.99 -34.88
C LEU A 90 3.90 -21.01 -34.00
N GLY A 91 3.26 -22.01 -34.61
CA GLY A 91 2.60 -23.12 -33.90
C GLY A 91 1.21 -22.80 -33.32
N ILE A 92 0.56 -21.71 -33.75
CA ILE A 92 -0.78 -21.32 -33.29
C ILE A 92 -1.84 -21.87 -34.24
N ASN A 93 -2.73 -22.73 -33.72
CA ASN A 93 -3.86 -23.26 -34.47
C ASN A 93 -5.08 -22.32 -34.39
N THR A 94 -5.42 -21.66 -35.51
CA THR A 94 -6.51 -20.69 -35.58
C THR A 94 -7.88 -21.30 -35.94
N LYS A 95 -8.00 -22.63 -36.10
CA LYS A 95 -9.27 -23.27 -36.56
C LYS A 95 -10.47 -23.06 -35.63
N GLU A 96 -10.22 -22.83 -34.35
CA GLU A 96 -11.27 -22.60 -33.35
C GLU A 96 -11.59 -21.10 -33.16
N TRP A 97 -10.84 -20.21 -33.80
CA TRP A 97 -11.07 -18.78 -33.74
C TRP A 97 -12.31 -18.39 -34.54
N GLY A 98 -13.11 -17.46 -34.02
CA GLY A 98 -14.40 -17.06 -34.60
C GLY A 98 -15.56 -17.97 -34.24
N LYS A 99 -15.36 -18.97 -33.37
CA LYS A 99 -16.42 -19.82 -32.80
C LYS A 99 -16.80 -19.36 -31.40
N GLY A 100 -18.08 -19.43 -31.08
CA GLY A 100 -18.60 -19.03 -29.76
C GLY A 100 -18.26 -17.56 -29.44
N ASN A 101 -17.60 -17.32 -28.32
CA ASN A 101 -17.20 -15.98 -27.87
C ASN A 101 -15.78 -15.58 -28.30
N THR A 102 -15.10 -16.37 -29.14
CA THR A 102 -13.73 -16.07 -29.61
C THR A 102 -13.75 -15.12 -30.80
N LYS A 103 -12.67 -14.36 -30.97
CA LYS A 103 -12.47 -13.48 -32.13
C LYS A 103 -11.81 -14.26 -33.26
N ASP A 104 -12.11 -13.90 -34.50
CA ASP A 104 -11.46 -14.47 -35.68
C ASP A 104 -10.11 -13.81 -36.00
N VAL A 105 -9.36 -14.37 -36.96
CA VAL A 105 -8.06 -13.82 -37.37
C VAL A 105 -8.20 -12.43 -38.00
N SER A 106 -9.33 -12.12 -38.65
CA SER A 106 -9.59 -10.81 -39.25
C SER A 106 -9.67 -9.71 -38.17
N LYS A 107 -10.29 -10.02 -37.03
CA LYS A 107 -10.29 -9.15 -35.86
C LYS A 107 -8.89 -8.93 -35.30
N PHE A 108 -8.06 -9.98 -35.21
CA PHE A 108 -6.68 -9.78 -34.72
C PHE A 108 -5.85 -8.94 -35.69
N TRP A 109 -5.95 -9.20 -37.00
CA TRP A 109 -5.30 -8.38 -38.00
C TRP A 109 -5.76 -6.92 -37.94
N LYS A 110 -7.06 -6.68 -37.68
CA LYS A 110 -7.59 -5.33 -37.46
C LYS A 110 -6.95 -4.66 -36.24
N GLU A 111 -6.81 -5.36 -35.12
CA GLU A 111 -6.13 -4.83 -33.92
C GLU A 111 -4.67 -4.44 -34.22
N ILE A 112 -3.94 -5.24 -35.01
CA ILE A 112 -2.58 -4.90 -35.45
C ILE A 112 -2.59 -3.67 -36.36
N LYS A 113 -3.53 -3.62 -37.32
CA LYS A 113 -3.68 -2.50 -38.25
C LYS A 113 -4.00 -1.18 -37.55
N GLU A 114 -4.85 -1.23 -36.54
CA GLU A 114 -5.24 -0.08 -35.72
C GLU A 114 -4.21 0.22 -34.63
N SER A 115 -3.08 -0.49 -34.62
CA SER A 115 -2.01 -0.36 -33.62
C SER A 115 -2.47 -0.61 -32.18
N GLU A 116 -3.59 -1.31 -32.00
CA GLU A 116 -4.12 -1.66 -30.68
C GLU A 116 -3.48 -2.92 -30.09
N ALA A 117 -2.75 -3.69 -30.90
CA ALA A 117 -1.98 -4.84 -30.47
C ALA A 117 -0.77 -5.07 -31.38
N GLY A 118 0.29 -5.67 -30.84
CA GLY A 118 1.41 -6.20 -31.62
C GLY A 118 1.37 -7.73 -31.74
N LEU A 119 2.16 -8.27 -32.66
CA LEU A 119 2.53 -9.68 -32.70
C LEU A 119 4.06 -9.78 -32.62
N GLU A 120 4.54 -10.60 -31.71
CA GLU A 120 5.96 -10.83 -31.46
C GLU A 120 6.26 -12.33 -31.40
N ALA A 121 7.47 -12.70 -31.80
CA ALA A 121 8.06 -14.01 -31.58
C ALA A 121 9.14 -13.89 -30.50
N TRP A 122 8.99 -14.68 -29.44
CA TRP A 122 9.91 -14.72 -28.31
C TRP A 122 10.65 -16.04 -28.30
N GLN A 123 11.98 -16.00 -28.14
CA GLN A 123 12.82 -17.18 -27.99
C GLN A 123 13.04 -17.46 -26.49
N LEU A 124 12.69 -18.66 -26.06
CA LEU A 124 12.88 -19.12 -24.69
C LEU A 124 14.31 -19.66 -24.47
N PRO A 125 14.77 -19.84 -23.20
CA PRO A 125 16.09 -20.38 -22.90
C PRO A 125 16.36 -21.78 -23.48
N ASP A 126 15.32 -22.58 -23.70
CA ASP A 126 15.40 -23.90 -24.33
C ASP A 126 15.53 -23.84 -25.87
N GLY A 127 15.54 -22.63 -26.43
CA GLY A 127 15.63 -22.36 -27.86
C GLY A 127 14.28 -22.41 -28.60
N SER A 128 13.18 -22.77 -27.93
CA SER A 128 11.84 -22.79 -28.53
C SER A 128 11.27 -21.37 -28.71
N PHE A 129 10.29 -21.25 -29.61
CA PHE A 129 9.62 -19.98 -29.89
C PHE A 129 8.19 -19.94 -29.34
N LYS A 130 7.77 -18.76 -28.89
CA LYS A 130 6.39 -18.44 -28.51
C LYS A 130 5.88 -17.24 -29.30
N ALA A 131 4.71 -17.37 -29.91
CA ALA A 131 3.97 -16.23 -30.42
C ALA A 131 3.31 -15.49 -29.26
N VAL A 132 3.49 -14.17 -29.24
CA VAL A 132 3.00 -13.28 -28.19
C VAL A 132 2.24 -12.14 -28.82
N ARG A 133 0.99 -11.96 -28.43
CA ARG A 133 0.21 -10.75 -28.69
C ARG A 133 0.54 -9.71 -27.63
N THR A 134 1.01 -8.54 -28.01
CA THR A 134 1.32 -7.46 -27.06
C THR A 134 0.21 -6.43 -27.02
N THR A 135 -0.16 -6.00 -25.81
CA THR A 135 -1.17 -4.95 -25.59
C THR A 135 -0.74 -4.03 -24.47
N HIS A 136 -1.03 -2.74 -24.63
CA HIS A 136 -0.67 -1.71 -23.67
C HIS A 136 -1.94 -1.13 -23.05
N VAL A 137 -1.96 -0.96 -21.73
CA VAL A 137 -3.12 -0.45 -20.98
C VAL A 137 -2.63 0.54 -19.94
N LEU A 138 -3.24 1.72 -19.91
CA LEU A 138 -3.11 2.68 -18.83
C LEU A 138 -4.18 2.43 -17.78
N ARG A 139 -3.79 2.56 -16.52
CA ARG A 139 -4.66 2.51 -15.33
C ARG A 139 -4.40 3.79 -14.56
N ALA A 140 -5.45 4.56 -14.29
CA ALA A 140 -5.28 5.85 -13.65
C ALA A 140 -5.87 5.90 -12.25
N LYS A 141 -5.06 6.33 -11.28
CA LYS A 141 -5.56 6.87 -10.02
C LYS A 141 -5.89 8.35 -10.26
N VAL A 142 -7.15 8.62 -10.56
CA VAL A 142 -7.58 9.99 -10.85
C VAL A 142 -7.94 10.70 -9.54
N SER A 143 -7.41 11.91 -9.32
CA SER A 143 -7.70 12.72 -8.15
C SER A 143 -7.82 14.21 -8.50
N SER A 144 -8.33 15.00 -7.56
CA SER A 144 -8.23 16.47 -7.60
C SER A 144 -7.02 16.94 -6.78
N PRO A 145 -6.49 18.15 -7.01
CA PRO A 145 -5.37 18.67 -6.23
C PRO A 145 -5.59 18.53 -4.71
N ASP A 146 -6.75 18.97 -4.21
CA ASP A 146 -7.09 18.91 -2.77
C ASP A 146 -7.27 17.49 -2.23
N ALA A 147 -7.63 16.53 -3.08
CA ALA A 147 -7.87 15.14 -2.68
C ALA A 147 -6.58 14.29 -2.72
N TYR A 148 -5.64 14.65 -3.60
CA TYR A 148 -4.44 13.88 -3.86
C TYR A 148 -3.53 13.74 -2.63
N ASP A 149 -3.28 14.85 -1.93
CA ASP A 149 -2.47 14.86 -0.70
C ASP A 149 -3.07 14.01 0.42
N ARG A 150 -4.40 13.81 0.38
CA ARG A 150 -5.14 12.98 1.34
C ARG A 150 -5.22 11.50 0.92
N GLN A 151 -4.59 11.15 -0.20
CA GLN A 151 -4.63 9.81 -0.81
C GLN A 151 -6.07 9.36 -1.15
N ILE A 152 -6.89 10.31 -1.62
CA ILE A 152 -8.27 10.06 -2.03
C ILE A 152 -8.34 10.10 -3.55
N PHE A 153 -8.91 9.05 -4.14
CA PHE A 153 -8.97 8.85 -5.59
C PHE A 153 -10.38 8.44 -6.04
N LEU A 154 -10.65 8.62 -7.33
CA LEU A 154 -11.88 8.17 -7.95
C LEU A 154 -11.88 6.66 -8.18
N PHE A 155 -12.99 6.02 -7.82
CA PHE A 155 -13.22 4.60 -8.04
C PHE A 155 -14.52 4.36 -8.82
N ASN A 156 -14.44 3.57 -9.90
CA ASN A 156 -15.60 3.24 -10.74
C ASN A 156 -16.34 2.05 -10.11
N THR A 157 -17.48 2.31 -9.49
CA THR A 157 -18.25 1.27 -8.77
C THR A 157 -19.13 0.46 -9.71
N TRP A 158 -19.84 1.13 -10.62
CA TRP A 158 -20.74 0.49 -11.58
C TRP A 158 -20.79 1.25 -12.89
N GLN A 159 -21.21 0.52 -13.93
CA GLN A 159 -21.49 1.09 -15.24
C GLN A 159 -22.89 0.71 -15.70
N GLN A 160 -23.50 1.62 -16.46
CA GLN A 160 -24.74 1.36 -17.18
C GLN A 160 -24.52 1.53 -18.69
N TYR A 161 -24.92 0.53 -19.46
CA TYR A 161 -24.89 0.57 -20.93
C TYR A 161 -25.96 1.53 -21.44
N GLY A 162 -25.80 2.04 -22.67
CA GLY A 162 -26.82 2.88 -23.32
C GLY A 162 -28.21 2.23 -23.46
N ASP A 163 -28.28 0.89 -23.39
CA ASP A 163 -29.54 0.12 -23.38
C ASP A 163 -30.16 -0.06 -21.99
N GLY A 164 -29.55 0.50 -20.95
CA GLY A 164 -30.02 0.46 -19.57
C GLY A 164 -29.52 -0.73 -18.74
N ARG A 165 -28.86 -1.74 -19.33
CA ARG A 165 -28.23 -2.82 -18.56
C ARG A 165 -27.15 -2.28 -17.63
N LYS A 166 -26.98 -2.90 -16.46
CA LYS A 166 -25.96 -2.49 -15.47
C LYS A 166 -24.97 -3.61 -15.20
N ARG A 167 -23.73 -3.24 -14.90
CA ARG A 167 -22.70 -4.13 -14.36
C ARG A 167 -21.94 -3.45 -13.24
N THR A 168 -21.49 -4.25 -12.27
CA THR A 168 -20.46 -3.84 -11.32
C THR A 168 -19.13 -3.74 -12.07
N ARG A 169 -18.33 -2.70 -11.78
CA ARG A 169 -16.97 -2.55 -12.34
C ARG A 169 -15.92 -2.74 -11.25
N ASN A 170 -16.02 -1.99 -10.16
CA ASN A 170 -15.05 -1.97 -9.07
C ASN A 170 -13.60 -1.85 -9.58
N GLY A 171 -13.33 -0.79 -10.36
CA GLY A 171 -12.03 -0.60 -10.99
C GLY A 171 -11.60 0.86 -11.04
N LEU A 172 -10.31 1.05 -11.29
CA LEU A 172 -9.75 2.35 -11.65
C LEU A 172 -10.19 2.73 -13.07
N LEU A 173 -9.93 3.99 -13.44
CA LEU A 173 -10.01 4.38 -14.84
C LEU A 173 -8.99 3.55 -15.62
N SER A 174 -9.42 2.97 -16.74
CA SER A 174 -8.58 2.10 -17.56
C SER A 174 -8.73 2.48 -19.02
N GLU A 175 -7.62 2.62 -19.73
CA GLU A 175 -7.61 2.99 -21.14
C GLU A 175 -6.69 2.07 -21.92
N LYS A 176 -7.15 1.61 -23.09
CA LYS A 176 -6.30 0.84 -24.00
C LYS A 176 -5.42 1.81 -24.78
N LEU A 177 -4.12 1.54 -24.76
CA LEU A 177 -3.12 2.31 -25.50
C LEU A 177 -2.80 1.65 -26.83
N THR A 178 -2.25 2.44 -27.73
CA THR A 178 -1.73 2.01 -29.02
C THR A 178 -0.21 1.81 -28.97
N THR A 179 0.32 0.95 -29.84
CA THR A 179 1.76 0.73 -29.98
C THR A 179 2.50 1.95 -30.53
N GLN A 180 1.80 2.89 -31.17
CA GLN A 180 2.37 4.15 -31.67
C GLN A 180 2.65 5.15 -30.55
N GLU A 181 1.99 5.02 -29.40
CA GLU A 181 2.20 5.86 -28.22
C GLU A 181 3.41 5.42 -27.38
N MET A 182 4.15 4.38 -27.82
CA MET A 182 5.31 3.88 -27.10
C MET A 182 6.62 4.53 -27.61
N PRO A 183 7.54 4.93 -26.70
CA PRO A 183 7.48 4.80 -25.24
C PRO A 183 6.52 5.81 -24.60
N LEU A 184 5.67 5.33 -23.67
CA LEU A 184 4.57 6.09 -23.07
C LEU A 184 5.00 7.46 -22.52
N MET A 185 6.19 7.57 -21.92
CA MET A 185 6.68 8.83 -21.34
C MET A 185 6.74 10.00 -22.31
N LYS A 186 6.81 9.76 -23.63
CA LYS A 186 6.80 10.83 -24.65
C LYS A 186 5.40 11.34 -24.96
N HIS A 187 4.37 10.57 -24.59
CA HIS A 187 2.97 10.81 -24.92
C HIS A 187 2.09 10.86 -23.65
N LEU A 188 2.71 10.81 -22.46
CA LEU A 188 2.00 10.59 -21.19
C LEU A 188 0.89 11.62 -20.97
N HIS A 189 1.20 12.91 -21.11
CA HIS A 189 0.23 13.99 -20.92
C HIS A 189 -0.97 13.87 -21.87
N ASP A 190 -0.71 13.68 -23.16
CA ASP A 190 -1.76 13.57 -24.19
C ASP A 190 -2.67 12.36 -23.94
N VAL A 191 -2.07 11.22 -23.56
CA VAL A 191 -2.80 10.01 -23.19
C VAL A 191 -3.65 10.26 -21.93
N CYS A 192 -3.07 10.81 -20.86
CA CYS A 192 -3.81 11.12 -19.63
C CYS A 192 -4.97 12.08 -19.88
N GLN A 193 -4.76 13.11 -20.69
CA GLN A 193 -5.79 14.06 -21.09
C GLN A 193 -6.90 13.35 -21.88
N ARG A 194 -6.55 12.52 -22.88
CA ARG A 194 -7.51 11.74 -23.68
C ARG A 194 -8.32 10.76 -22.82
N ALA A 195 -7.67 10.02 -21.93
CA ALA A 195 -8.29 9.06 -21.00
C ALA A 195 -9.43 9.69 -20.20
N VAL A 196 -9.18 10.89 -19.68
CA VAL A 196 -10.12 11.65 -18.87
C VAL A 196 -11.14 12.36 -19.76
N THR A 197 -10.72 13.22 -20.70
CA THR A 197 -11.66 14.13 -21.38
C THR A 197 -12.31 13.58 -22.65
N GLU A 198 -11.74 12.57 -23.28
CA GLU A 198 -12.21 12.07 -24.57
C GLU A 198 -12.72 10.63 -24.53
N GLU A 199 -12.39 9.87 -23.49
CA GLU A 199 -12.85 8.48 -23.35
C GLU A 199 -13.80 8.32 -22.15
N GLU A 200 -13.28 8.03 -20.97
CA GLU A 200 -14.10 7.55 -19.84
C GLU A 200 -14.87 8.69 -19.14
N MET A 201 -14.45 9.96 -19.29
CA MET A 201 -15.10 11.12 -18.63
C MET A 201 -15.50 12.25 -19.61
N GLN A 202 -15.90 11.90 -20.84
CA GLN A 202 -16.29 12.88 -21.89
C GLN A 202 -17.31 13.92 -21.42
N ARG A 203 -18.25 13.54 -20.54
CA ARG A 203 -19.21 14.48 -19.95
C ARG A 203 -19.53 14.17 -18.49
N ILE A 204 -19.37 15.15 -17.63
CA ILE A 204 -19.73 15.07 -16.21
C ILE A 204 -21.22 15.33 -16.03
N VAL A 205 -21.84 14.52 -15.18
CA VAL A 205 -23.25 14.56 -14.85
C VAL A 205 -23.47 14.21 -13.37
N ASP A 206 -24.62 14.58 -12.84
CA ASP A 206 -25.00 14.27 -11.47
C ASP A 206 -25.03 12.76 -11.19
N SER A 207 -24.63 12.35 -9.97
CA SER A 207 -24.55 10.94 -9.55
C SER A 207 -25.90 10.20 -9.57
N SER A 208 -27.01 10.93 -9.53
CA SER A 208 -28.36 10.35 -9.65
C SER A 208 -28.72 9.92 -11.08
N LEU A 209 -27.95 10.33 -12.11
CA LEU A 209 -28.25 10.01 -13.49
C LEU A 209 -28.22 8.48 -13.73
N ARG A 210 -29.38 7.93 -14.09
CA ARG A 210 -29.56 6.52 -14.45
C ARG A 210 -30.58 6.42 -15.59
N ILE A 211 -30.33 5.54 -16.55
CA ILE A 211 -31.30 5.19 -17.59
C ILE A 211 -32.32 4.21 -16.99
N GLY A 212 -33.59 4.37 -17.37
CA GLY A 212 -34.66 3.48 -16.96
C GLY A 212 -35.90 3.67 -17.83
N PRO A 213 -37.00 2.95 -17.55
CA PRO A 213 -38.23 3.03 -18.34
C PRO A 213 -38.79 4.46 -18.48
N SER A 214 -38.55 5.31 -17.48
CA SER A 214 -39.00 6.71 -17.42
C SER A 214 -37.92 7.74 -17.81
N ARG A 215 -36.68 7.31 -18.13
CA ARG A 215 -35.57 8.20 -18.45
C ARG A 215 -34.72 7.64 -19.58
N ALA A 216 -34.86 8.23 -20.77
CA ALA A 216 -34.11 7.85 -21.96
C ALA A 216 -32.61 8.12 -21.81
N ALA A 217 -31.80 7.44 -22.64
CA ALA A 217 -30.37 7.68 -22.74
C ALA A 217 -30.09 9.14 -23.18
N PRO A 218 -29.19 9.87 -22.49
CA PRO A 218 -28.74 11.18 -22.94
C PRO A 218 -28.17 11.12 -24.36
N SER A 219 -28.51 12.11 -25.19
CA SER A 219 -27.91 12.30 -26.51
C SER A 219 -26.52 12.93 -26.39
N TYR A 220 -25.66 12.62 -27.35
CA TYR A 220 -24.39 13.33 -27.49
C TYR A 220 -24.63 14.81 -27.76
N ASP A 221 -23.92 15.67 -27.04
CA ASP A 221 -23.99 17.12 -27.19
C ASP A 221 -22.62 17.63 -27.67
N PRO A 222 -22.50 18.00 -28.96
CA PRO A 222 -21.23 18.47 -29.52
C PRO A 222 -20.81 19.85 -28.98
N ALA A 223 -21.71 20.60 -28.33
CA ALA A 223 -21.40 21.90 -27.73
C ALA A 223 -20.88 21.78 -26.29
N TYR A 224 -20.96 20.59 -25.69
CA TYR A 224 -20.44 20.36 -24.35
C TYR A 224 -18.91 20.41 -24.35
N VAL A 225 -18.36 21.27 -23.49
CA VAL A 225 -16.92 21.35 -23.23
C VAL A 225 -16.66 20.67 -21.89
N CYS A 226 -15.84 19.62 -21.89
CA CYS A 226 -15.46 18.94 -20.66
C CYS A 226 -14.64 19.90 -19.78
N PRO A 227 -15.04 20.13 -18.51
CA PRO A 227 -14.35 21.08 -17.65
C PRO A 227 -13.04 20.55 -17.07
N LEU A 228 -12.71 19.28 -17.33
CA LEU A 228 -11.54 18.63 -16.74
C LEU A 228 -10.26 19.05 -17.46
N ARG A 229 -9.25 19.36 -16.66
CA ARG A 229 -7.89 19.65 -17.15
C ARG A 229 -6.88 18.87 -16.32
N VAL A 230 -6.06 18.06 -16.97
CA VAL A 230 -4.93 17.41 -16.31
C VAL A 230 -3.89 18.48 -15.95
N VAL A 231 -3.53 18.56 -14.67
CA VAL A 231 -2.56 19.54 -14.16
C VAL A 231 -1.28 18.88 -13.65
N HIS A 232 -1.33 17.59 -13.35
CA HIS A 232 -0.18 16.80 -12.98
C HIS A 232 -0.40 15.33 -13.33
N GLU A 233 0.66 14.67 -13.76
CA GLU A 233 0.69 13.25 -14.01
C GLU A 233 2.04 12.65 -13.61
N ASP A 234 2.02 11.47 -13.00
CA ASP A 234 3.23 10.72 -12.65
C ASP A 234 3.07 9.23 -12.98
N LEU A 235 4.06 8.65 -13.65
CA LEU A 235 4.08 7.21 -13.95
C LEU A 235 4.56 6.46 -12.71
N ILE A 236 3.60 5.85 -12.04
CA ILE A 236 3.77 5.27 -10.72
C ILE A 236 4.25 3.82 -10.80
N ASP A 237 3.78 3.05 -11.77
CA ASP A 237 4.15 1.64 -11.89
C ASP A 237 4.03 1.15 -13.33
N HIS A 238 4.85 0.19 -13.71
CA HIS A 238 4.74 -0.55 -14.97
C HIS A 238 4.92 -2.04 -14.67
N THR A 239 3.82 -2.79 -14.76
CA THR A 239 3.84 -4.25 -14.63
C THR A 239 3.57 -4.94 -15.96
N ILE A 240 4.13 -6.13 -16.10
CA ILE A 240 3.89 -7.01 -17.24
C ILE A 240 3.16 -8.26 -16.75
N GLU A 241 2.02 -8.56 -17.36
CA GLU A 241 1.29 -9.80 -17.12
C GLU A 241 1.17 -10.63 -18.40
N THR A 242 1.28 -11.96 -18.27
CA THR A 242 1.11 -12.88 -19.38
C THR A 242 0.02 -13.90 -19.11
N GLU A 243 -0.89 -14.08 -20.06
CA GLU A 243 -1.94 -15.11 -19.99
C GLU A 243 -2.27 -15.67 -21.39
N VAL A 244 -2.85 -16.86 -21.46
CA VAL A 244 -3.40 -17.38 -22.72
C VAL A 244 -4.68 -16.62 -23.05
N SER A 245 -4.76 -16.07 -24.26
CA SER A 245 -5.88 -15.21 -24.66
C SER A 245 -7.20 -15.97 -24.69
N LYS A 246 -8.19 -15.47 -23.93
CA LYS A 246 -9.59 -15.92 -24.02
C LYS A 246 -10.21 -15.63 -25.40
N SER A 247 -9.78 -14.52 -26.04
CA SER A 247 -10.26 -14.13 -27.37
C SER A 247 -9.59 -14.90 -28.51
N TYR A 248 -8.33 -15.29 -28.31
CA TYR A 248 -7.47 -15.95 -29.29
C TYR A 248 -6.86 -17.23 -28.71
N PRO A 249 -7.64 -18.31 -28.56
CA PRO A 249 -7.19 -19.52 -27.88
C PRO A 249 -5.85 -20.04 -28.43
N GLY A 250 -4.93 -20.38 -27.52
CA GLY A 250 -3.58 -20.85 -27.84
C GLY A 250 -2.54 -19.74 -28.01
N LEU A 251 -2.94 -18.48 -28.22
CA LEU A 251 -2.03 -17.35 -28.32
C LEU A 251 -1.76 -16.75 -26.94
N LEU A 252 -0.49 -16.62 -26.56
CA LEU A 252 -0.09 -15.92 -25.35
C LEU A 252 -0.31 -14.41 -25.55
N THR A 253 -0.92 -13.73 -24.58
CA THR A 253 -1.02 -12.27 -24.55
C THR A 253 -0.13 -11.74 -23.44
N MET A 254 0.66 -10.72 -23.77
CA MET A 254 1.48 -9.95 -22.84
C MET A 254 0.87 -8.56 -22.69
N TYR A 255 0.40 -8.24 -21.49
CA TYR A 255 -0.15 -6.95 -21.13
C TYR A 255 0.93 -6.11 -20.47
N HIS A 256 1.24 -4.96 -21.09
CA HIS A 256 1.99 -3.89 -20.45
C HIS A 256 0.99 -2.98 -19.75
N LEU A 257 1.06 -2.94 -18.43
CA LEU A 257 0.10 -2.24 -17.60
C LEU A 257 0.79 -1.07 -16.91
N TYR A 258 0.40 0.14 -17.25
CA TYR A 258 0.98 1.37 -16.73
C TYR A 258 0.02 1.97 -15.70
N THR A 259 0.46 2.11 -14.45
CA THR A 259 -0.30 2.84 -13.43
C THR A 259 0.18 4.28 -13.37
N VAL A 260 -0.73 5.22 -13.52
CA VAL A 260 -0.45 6.66 -13.55
C VAL A 260 -1.32 7.35 -12.53
N ASP A 261 -0.74 8.24 -11.74
CA ASP A 261 -1.51 9.20 -10.97
C ASP A 261 -1.88 10.36 -11.89
N ILE A 262 -3.17 10.69 -11.98
CA ILE A 262 -3.66 11.80 -12.79
C ILE A 262 -4.38 12.79 -11.87
N VAL A 263 -3.82 13.99 -11.74
CA VAL A 263 -4.44 15.07 -10.97
C VAL A 263 -5.14 16.01 -11.94
N CYS A 264 -6.45 16.18 -11.75
CA CYS A 264 -7.30 16.98 -12.61
C CYS A 264 -7.98 18.13 -11.85
N GLU A 265 -7.97 19.31 -12.44
CA GLU A 265 -8.91 20.37 -12.08
C GLU A 265 -10.29 20.12 -12.70
N GLY A 266 -11.33 20.75 -12.15
CA GLY A 266 -12.71 20.67 -12.65
C GLY A 266 -13.49 19.44 -12.19
N LEU A 267 -12.88 18.55 -11.38
CA LEU A 267 -13.56 17.40 -10.78
C LEU A 267 -14.55 17.85 -9.68
N PRO A 268 -15.78 17.29 -9.64
CA PRO A 268 -16.71 17.52 -8.54
C PRO A 268 -16.16 17.04 -7.19
N ALA A 269 -16.35 17.83 -6.13
CA ALA A 269 -15.94 17.46 -4.76
C ALA A 269 -16.79 16.36 -4.11
N VAL A 270 -17.87 15.96 -4.78
CA VAL A 270 -18.83 14.92 -4.37
C VAL A 270 -18.87 13.82 -5.42
N ASP A 271 -19.44 12.66 -5.09
CA ASP A 271 -19.64 11.57 -6.04
C ASP A 271 -20.47 12.02 -7.25
N PHE A 272 -20.11 11.52 -8.42
CA PHE A 272 -20.68 11.95 -9.71
C PHE A 272 -20.67 10.81 -10.72
N ASN A 273 -21.36 11.03 -11.85
CA ASN A 273 -21.32 10.11 -12.97
C ASN A 273 -20.66 10.78 -14.18
N THR A 274 -20.14 9.98 -15.11
CA THR A 274 -19.70 10.46 -16.42
C THR A 274 -20.35 9.69 -17.55
N LEU A 275 -20.44 10.34 -18.71
CA LEU A 275 -20.92 9.74 -19.95
C LEU A 275 -19.76 9.50 -20.89
N GLU A 276 -19.75 8.33 -21.49
CA GLU A 276 -18.86 7.94 -22.60
C GLU A 276 -19.73 7.61 -23.81
N PHE A 277 -19.39 8.19 -24.95
CA PHE A 277 -20.08 7.98 -26.22
C PHE A 277 -19.19 7.20 -27.19
N GLU A 278 -19.82 6.38 -28.05
CA GLU A 278 -19.14 5.68 -29.13
C GLU A 278 -18.49 6.66 -30.13
N HIS A 279 -17.49 6.17 -30.87
CA HIS A 279 -16.97 6.90 -32.02
C HIS A 279 -18.09 7.22 -33.03
N PRO A 280 -17.98 8.35 -33.74
CA PRO A 280 -19.00 8.75 -34.70
C PRO A 280 -19.23 7.67 -35.75
N ASP A 281 -20.50 7.34 -36.00
CA ASP A 281 -20.87 6.49 -37.11
C ASP A 281 -20.65 7.22 -38.46
N LYS A 282 -20.97 6.55 -39.58
CA LYS A 282 -20.84 7.15 -40.92
C LYS A 282 -21.65 8.44 -41.12
N ALA A 283 -22.66 8.67 -40.29
CA ALA A 283 -23.50 9.87 -40.29
C ALA A 283 -23.06 10.90 -39.22
N GLY A 284 -21.98 10.63 -38.49
CA GLY A 284 -21.47 11.50 -37.42
C GLY A 284 -22.21 11.35 -36.08
N ASN A 285 -23.18 10.45 -35.97
CA ASN A 285 -23.92 10.25 -34.73
C ASN A 285 -23.09 9.45 -33.73
N ARG A 286 -23.18 9.83 -32.45
CA ARG A 286 -22.55 9.11 -31.35
C ARG A 286 -23.62 8.60 -30.40
N LYS A 287 -23.63 7.29 -30.16
CA LYS A 287 -24.53 6.66 -29.19
C LYS A 287 -23.86 6.64 -27.83
N LEU A 288 -24.65 6.73 -26.77
CA LEU A 288 -24.14 6.54 -25.43
C LEU A 288 -23.63 5.11 -25.28
N LYS A 289 -22.35 4.98 -24.95
CA LYS A 289 -21.69 3.71 -24.67
C LYS A 289 -21.90 3.34 -23.21
N TYR A 290 -21.44 4.20 -22.30
CA TYR A 290 -21.51 3.97 -20.86
C TYR A 290 -21.89 5.21 -20.05
N ILE A 291 -22.63 4.98 -18.96
CA ILE A 291 -22.61 5.83 -17.77
C ILE A 291 -21.67 5.18 -16.77
N HIS A 292 -20.67 5.92 -16.29
CA HIS A 292 -19.74 5.49 -15.25
C HIS A 292 -20.09 6.16 -13.93
N ALA A 293 -20.03 5.42 -12.83
CA ALA A 293 -20.30 5.97 -11.50
C ALA A 293 -19.05 6.02 -10.65
N TRP A 294 -18.66 7.24 -10.32
CA TRP A 294 -17.42 7.55 -9.62
C TRP A 294 -17.70 7.96 -8.18
N VAL A 295 -16.96 7.34 -7.27
CA VAL A 295 -16.97 7.68 -5.85
C VAL A 295 -15.58 8.05 -5.39
N TRP A 296 -15.49 8.95 -4.43
CA TRP A 296 -14.23 9.32 -3.79
C TRP A 296 -13.90 8.37 -2.64
N LEU A 297 -12.79 7.66 -2.73
CA LEU A 297 -12.35 6.71 -1.70
C LEU A 297 -10.86 6.90 -1.40
N ASP A 298 -10.46 6.65 -0.16
CA ASP A 298 -9.05 6.52 0.16
C ASP A 298 -8.43 5.27 -0.50
N TRP A 299 -7.12 5.33 -0.75
CA TRP A 299 -6.41 4.28 -1.47
C TRP A 299 -6.54 2.90 -0.83
N ILE A 300 -6.45 2.80 0.51
CA ILE A 300 -6.56 1.50 1.19
C ILE A 300 -7.95 0.88 1.01
N THR A 301 -9.01 1.71 0.98
CA THR A 301 -10.37 1.25 0.68
C THR A 301 -10.49 0.78 -0.77
N ILE A 302 -9.86 1.46 -1.73
CA ILE A 302 -9.80 1.00 -3.12
C ILE A 302 -9.06 -0.35 -3.21
N GLN A 303 -7.91 -0.50 -2.55
CA GLN A 303 -7.16 -1.76 -2.52
C GLN A 303 -7.98 -2.92 -1.95
N ARG A 304 -8.81 -2.68 -0.92
CA ARG A 304 -9.76 -3.68 -0.40
C ARG A 304 -10.76 -4.15 -1.48
N TYR A 305 -11.34 -3.22 -2.25
CA TYR A 305 -12.24 -3.58 -3.34
C TYR A 305 -11.54 -4.29 -4.50
N LEU A 306 -10.30 -3.89 -4.82
CA LEU A 306 -9.52 -4.55 -5.87
C LEU A 306 -9.10 -5.97 -5.45
N LEU A 307 -8.78 -6.17 -4.17
CA LEU A 307 -8.47 -7.49 -3.64
C LEU A 307 -9.65 -8.46 -3.83
N ASP A 308 -10.89 -7.97 -3.69
CA ASP A 308 -12.11 -8.76 -3.92
C ASP A 308 -12.26 -9.16 -5.39
N GLY A 309 -11.88 -10.40 -5.73
CA GLY A 309 -11.82 -10.92 -7.10
C GLY A 309 -10.41 -10.93 -7.71
N SER A 310 -9.40 -10.51 -6.95
CA SER A 310 -8.00 -10.78 -7.28
C SER A 310 -7.66 -12.25 -7.06
N VAL A 311 -6.64 -12.73 -7.77
CA VAL A 311 -6.01 -14.03 -7.52
C VAL A 311 -4.56 -13.83 -7.08
N LEU A 312 -4.08 -14.70 -6.20
CA LEU A 312 -2.68 -14.72 -5.82
C LEU A 312 -1.83 -15.10 -7.05
N LYS A 313 -0.95 -14.20 -7.46
CA LYS A 313 -0.06 -14.38 -8.61
C LYS A 313 1.32 -14.88 -8.20
N GLU A 314 1.82 -14.39 -7.07
CA GLU A 314 3.16 -14.68 -6.59
C GLU A 314 3.22 -14.59 -5.06
N ARG A 315 4.01 -15.47 -4.45
CA ARG A 315 4.32 -15.44 -3.01
C ARG A 315 5.83 -15.46 -2.82
N LYS A 316 6.32 -14.58 -1.95
CA LYS A 316 7.70 -14.53 -1.45
C LYS A 316 7.68 -14.79 0.05
N GLN A 317 8.51 -15.71 0.49
CA GLN A 317 8.62 -16.19 1.87
C GLN A 317 10.10 -16.39 2.23
N GLN A 318 10.38 -16.95 3.40
CA GLN A 318 11.74 -17.33 3.82
C GLN A 318 12.52 -18.02 2.68
N GLY A 319 13.74 -17.53 2.42
CA GLY A 319 14.63 -18.03 1.37
C GLY A 319 14.31 -17.56 -0.05
N SER A 320 13.30 -16.68 -0.23
CA SER A 320 12.96 -16.16 -1.57
C SER A 320 13.94 -15.11 -2.08
N PHE A 321 14.69 -14.47 -1.18
CA PHE A 321 15.69 -13.47 -1.49
C PHE A 321 17.01 -13.88 -0.84
N LYS A 322 18.15 -13.69 -1.52
CA LYS A 322 19.45 -14.06 -0.94
C LYS A 322 19.96 -13.00 0.03
N CYS A 323 19.54 -11.76 -0.17
CA CYS A 323 19.88 -10.62 0.66
C CYS A 323 18.84 -9.49 0.53
N ALA A 324 18.95 -8.47 1.39
CA ALA A 324 18.06 -7.31 1.36
C ALA A 324 18.09 -6.55 0.03
N ALA A 325 19.23 -6.53 -0.68
CA ALA A 325 19.34 -5.87 -1.99
C ALA A 325 18.51 -6.59 -3.08
N ASP A 326 18.39 -7.92 -3.02
CA ASP A 326 17.53 -8.67 -3.93
C ASP A 326 16.05 -8.34 -3.68
N LEU A 327 15.66 -8.17 -2.41
CA LEU A 327 14.31 -7.76 -2.02
C LEU A 327 14.03 -6.32 -2.48
N GLU A 328 14.98 -5.40 -2.30
CA GLU A 328 14.89 -4.01 -2.76
C GLU A 328 14.65 -3.95 -4.28
N ALA A 329 15.48 -4.63 -5.07
CA ALA A 329 15.34 -4.68 -6.53
C ALA A 329 14.00 -5.28 -6.99
N TRP A 330 13.42 -6.20 -6.22
CA TRP A 330 12.08 -6.71 -6.50
C TRP A 330 10.98 -5.69 -6.14
N LEU A 331 11.11 -4.99 -5.02
CA LEU A 331 10.15 -3.96 -4.59
C LEU A 331 10.17 -2.71 -5.47
N GLU A 332 11.32 -2.35 -6.05
CA GLU A 332 11.46 -1.19 -6.96
C GLU A 332 10.54 -1.24 -8.19
N GLN A 333 10.05 -2.43 -8.53
CA GLN A 333 9.10 -2.64 -9.61
C GLN A 333 7.70 -2.15 -9.28
N PHE A 334 7.38 -1.87 -8.01
CA PHE A 334 6.06 -1.46 -7.55
C PHE A 334 6.03 0.01 -7.10
N ASP A 335 4.82 0.47 -6.81
CA ASP A 335 4.54 1.77 -6.21
C ASP A 335 4.85 1.78 -4.70
N VAL A 336 6.14 1.76 -4.36
CA VAL A 336 6.61 1.82 -2.97
C VAL A 336 7.68 2.90 -2.83
N ASP A 337 7.51 3.82 -1.89
CA ASP A 337 8.52 4.83 -1.54
C ASP A 337 9.60 4.23 -0.62
N LEU A 338 10.51 3.46 -1.21
CA LEU A 338 11.62 2.82 -0.50
C LEU A 338 12.58 3.84 0.13
N ASP A 339 12.69 5.06 -0.41
CA ASP A 339 13.55 6.12 0.14
C ASP A 339 13.07 6.57 1.54
N ALA A 340 11.77 6.44 1.83
CA ALA A 340 11.22 6.73 3.15
C ALA A 340 11.54 5.64 4.20
N TRP A 341 11.93 4.43 3.77
CA TRP A 341 12.13 3.30 4.67
C TRP A 341 13.41 3.46 5.49
N GLY A 342 13.33 3.12 6.78
CA GLY A 342 14.42 3.36 7.73
C GLY A 342 14.52 4.80 8.22
N THR A 343 13.60 5.69 7.79
CA THR A 343 13.48 7.06 8.28
C THR A 343 12.15 7.26 9.02
N GLY A 344 12.17 8.15 10.02
CA GLY A 344 10.97 8.47 10.81
C GLY A 344 10.36 7.22 11.48
N PRO A 345 9.06 6.94 11.29
CA PRO A 345 8.39 5.79 11.89
C PRO A 345 8.56 4.48 11.09
N TRP A 346 9.16 4.53 9.89
CA TRP A 346 9.18 3.39 8.97
C TRP A 346 10.41 2.51 9.19
N LYS A 347 10.20 1.19 9.19
CA LYS A 347 11.28 0.21 9.26
C LYS A 347 12.07 0.17 7.94
N SER A 348 13.32 -0.27 8.01
CA SER A 348 14.20 -0.37 6.84
C SER A 348 13.94 -1.64 6.01
N ILE A 349 14.51 -1.67 4.80
CA ILE A 349 14.51 -2.86 3.94
C ILE A 349 15.12 -4.09 4.62
N ASP A 350 16.20 -3.92 5.39
CA ASP A 350 16.83 -5.01 6.15
C ASP A 350 15.90 -5.61 7.20
N LYS A 351 15.02 -4.78 7.79
CA LYS A 351 14.03 -5.25 8.76
C LYS A 351 12.95 -6.08 8.06
N LEU A 352 12.45 -5.67 6.90
CA LEU A 352 11.50 -6.50 6.15
C LEU A 352 12.13 -7.82 5.70
N HIS A 353 13.37 -7.78 5.20
CA HIS A 353 14.12 -8.98 4.84
C HIS A 353 14.28 -9.91 6.06
N SER A 354 14.62 -9.37 7.22
CA SER A 354 14.71 -10.13 8.48
C SER A 354 13.37 -10.73 8.90
N GLU A 355 12.25 -10.01 8.72
CA GLU A 355 10.91 -10.54 8.98
C GLU A 355 10.56 -11.72 8.05
N LEU A 356 10.97 -11.66 6.79
CA LEU A 356 10.78 -12.76 5.82
C LEU A 356 11.63 -13.98 6.16
N GLU A 357 12.93 -13.77 6.41
CA GLU A 357 13.87 -14.86 6.74
C GLU A 357 13.58 -15.48 8.11
N GLY A 358 13.01 -14.71 9.04
CA GLY A 358 12.50 -15.21 10.31
C GLY A 358 11.11 -15.88 10.21
N ALA A 359 10.57 -16.06 9.00
CA ALA A 359 9.23 -16.60 8.75
C ALA A 359 8.13 -15.90 9.58
N GLN A 360 8.27 -14.60 9.81
CA GLN A 360 7.28 -13.82 10.55
C GLN A 360 6.22 -13.22 9.62
N THR A 361 6.57 -13.05 8.35
CA THR A 361 5.68 -12.54 7.32
C THR A 361 5.96 -13.24 5.99
N GLN A 362 5.10 -13.00 5.01
CA GLN A 362 5.29 -13.33 3.61
C GLN A 362 4.84 -12.12 2.79
N LEU A 363 5.44 -11.90 1.62
CA LEU A 363 4.95 -10.92 0.65
C LEU A 363 4.15 -11.64 -0.41
N GLU A 364 2.98 -11.12 -0.72
CA GLU A 364 2.09 -11.66 -1.73
C GLU A 364 1.79 -10.59 -2.77
N ARG A 365 1.89 -10.99 -4.05
CA ARG A 365 1.42 -10.19 -5.17
C ARG A 365 0.09 -10.76 -5.62
N TRP A 366 -0.95 -9.99 -5.42
CA TRP A 366 -2.30 -10.27 -5.91
C TRP A 366 -2.53 -9.48 -7.21
N GLY A 367 -3.34 -10.03 -8.11
CA GLY A 367 -3.71 -9.34 -9.35
C GLY A 367 -5.05 -9.83 -9.89
N ARG A 368 -5.79 -8.93 -10.55
CA ARG A 368 -7.07 -9.20 -11.22
C ARG A 368 -6.86 -9.35 -12.73
N ASP A 369 -7.94 -9.71 -13.43
CA ASP A 369 -8.01 -9.61 -14.90
C ASP A 369 -7.87 -8.15 -15.42
N ASP A 370 -8.14 -7.13 -14.60
CA ASP A 370 -7.89 -5.71 -14.92
C ASP A 370 -6.44 -5.26 -14.63
N GLY A 371 -5.65 -6.17 -14.02
CA GLY A 371 -4.20 -6.11 -13.97
C GLY A 371 -3.59 -5.35 -12.80
N VAL A 372 -4.34 -4.60 -11.97
CA VAL A 372 -3.73 -3.80 -10.87
C VAL A 372 -2.96 -4.72 -9.90
N PRO A 373 -1.63 -4.57 -9.75
CA PRO A 373 -0.87 -5.36 -8.80
C PRO A 373 -1.15 -4.85 -7.38
N LEU A 374 -1.49 -5.76 -6.48
CA LEU A 374 -1.63 -5.47 -5.07
C LEU A 374 -0.52 -6.19 -4.32
N LEU A 375 0.43 -5.41 -3.82
CA LEU A 375 1.50 -5.91 -2.98
C LEU A 375 1.03 -5.93 -1.52
N MET A 376 1.08 -7.11 -0.90
CA MET A 376 0.61 -7.31 0.46
C MET A 376 1.67 -7.95 1.32
N ARG A 377 1.95 -7.34 2.47
CA ARG A 377 2.65 -7.98 3.57
C ARG A 377 1.63 -8.79 4.35
N VAL A 378 1.78 -10.11 4.41
CA VAL A 378 0.81 -10.99 5.08
C VAL A 378 1.34 -11.42 6.44
N VAL A 379 0.53 -11.22 7.47
CA VAL A 379 0.87 -11.52 8.86
C VAL A 379 -0.23 -12.36 9.49
N HIS A 380 0.16 -13.44 10.16
CA HIS A 380 -0.75 -14.32 10.88
C HIS A 380 -0.68 -14.01 12.38
N VAL A 381 -1.83 -13.81 13.02
CA VAL A 381 -1.91 -13.44 14.43
C VAL A 381 -2.92 -14.33 15.14
N LEU A 382 -2.50 -14.96 16.23
CA LEU A 382 -3.38 -15.64 17.18
C LEU A 382 -3.86 -14.62 18.22
N GLN A 383 -5.18 -14.44 18.33
CA GLN A 383 -5.86 -13.65 19.36
C GLN A 383 -6.52 -14.62 20.34
N MET A 384 -6.36 -14.39 21.64
CA MET A 384 -6.86 -15.28 22.68
C MET A 384 -7.82 -14.57 23.62
N LYS A 385 -9.03 -15.12 23.75
CA LYS A 385 -9.97 -14.77 24.82
C LYS A 385 -9.67 -15.69 26.00
N VAL A 386 -8.76 -15.25 26.88
CA VAL A 386 -8.36 -16.03 28.06
C VAL A 386 -9.37 -15.82 29.18
N THR A 387 -9.91 -16.90 29.73
CA THR A 387 -10.87 -16.89 30.84
C THR A 387 -10.52 -17.90 31.93
N SER A 388 -11.20 -17.84 33.07
CA SER A 388 -11.20 -18.89 34.09
C SER A 388 -12.61 -19.49 34.22
N PRO A 389 -12.79 -20.70 34.78
CA PRO A 389 -14.13 -21.29 34.93
C PRO A 389 -15.15 -20.36 35.60
N GLU A 390 -14.75 -19.66 36.66
CA GLU A 390 -15.60 -18.68 37.37
C GLU A 390 -15.91 -17.44 36.52
N GLN A 391 -14.91 -16.91 35.81
CA GLN A 391 -15.09 -15.70 34.98
C GLN A 391 -15.88 -15.99 33.70
N SER A 392 -15.80 -17.22 33.20
CA SER A 392 -16.55 -17.67 32.02
C SER A 392 -18.05 -17.63 32.26
N GLU A 393 -18.52 -17.98 33.48
CA GLU A 393 -19.93 -17.86 33.86
C GLU A 393 -20.44 -16.41 33.81
N GLN A 394 -19.54 -15.45 34.04
CA GLN A 394 -19.81 -14.02 33.97
C GLN A 394 -19.54 -13.42 32.58
N GLN A 395 -19.24 -14.26 31.57
CA GLN A 395 -18.85 -13.84 30.22
C GLN A 395 -17.67 -12.86 30.20
N LYS A 396 -16.73 -13.02 31.14
CA LYS A 396 -15.53 -12.20 31.27
C LYS A 396 -14.31 -12.90 30.70
N PHE A 397 -13.41 -12.10 30.14
CA PHE A 397 -12.10 -12.55 29.67
C PHE A 397 -11.03 -11.51 30.01
N LEU A 398 -9.76 -11.92 29.96
CA LEU A 398 -8.62 -11.06 30.24
C LEU A 398 -8.38 -10.08 29.10
N PHE A 399 -8.22 -8.82 29.48
CA PHE A 399 -7.90 -7.73 28.57
C PHE A 399 -6.69 -6.96 29.06
N GLN A 400 -5.72 -6.77 28.16
CA GLN A 400 -4.50 -6.03 28.43
C GLN A 400 -4.80 -4.54 28.37
N VAL A 401 -4.77 -3.87 29.51
CA VAL A 401 -5.07 -2.43 29.61
C VAL A 401 -3.83 -1.56 29.50
N TRP A 402 -2.70 -2.00 30.07
CA TRP A 402 -1.46 -1.24 30.03
C TRP A 402 -0.23 -2.17 29.97
N HIS A 403 0.88 -1.58 29.56
CA HIS A 403 2.19 -2.20 29.48
C HIS A 403 3.25 -1.22 30.01
N GLN A 404 4.25 -1.70 30.74
CA GLN A 404 5.39 -0.92 31.20
C GLN A 404 6.72 -1.60 30.86
N SER A 405 7.56 -0.92 30.09
CA SER A 405 8.94 -1.34 29.78
C SER A 405 9.86 -1.28 31.01
N SER A 406 11.02 -1.95 30.97
CA SER A 406 12.07 -1.83 31.99
C SER A 406 12.56 -0.37 32.17
N HIS A 407 12.46 0.45 31.14
CA HIS A 407 12.72 1.90 31.18
C HIS A 407 11.59 2.73 31.79
N GLY A 408 10.61 2.11 32.45
CA GLY A 408 9.54 2.76 33.20
C GLY A 408 8.48 3.47 32.36
N GLN A 409 8.61 3.48 31.03
CA GLN A 409 7.59 4.04 30.13
C GLN A 409 6.33 3.17 30.17
N VAL A 410 5.19 3.80 30.49
CA VAL A 410 3.88 3.14 30.53
C VAL A 410 3.09 3.50 29.28
N ARG A 411 2.45 2.50 28.67
CA ARG A 411 1.60 2.65 27.47
C ARG A 411 0.26 1.94 27.67
N GLU A 412 -0.83 2.63 27.35
CA GLU A 412 -2.15 1.99 27.23
C GLU A 412 -2.18 1.12 25.96
N THR A 413 -2.62 -0.14 26.12
CA THR A 413 -2.60 -1.12 25.03
C THR A 413 -4.02 -1.44 24.55
N ASN A 414 -4.92 -1.77 25.47
CA ASN A 414 -6.34 -2.09 25.25
C ASN A 414 -6.55 -3.16 24.16
N ARG A 415 -6.07 -4.38 24.41
CA ARG A 415 -6.19 -5.51 23.49
C ARG A 415 -6.36 -6.85 24.21
N THR A 416 -6.81 -7.86 23.49
CA THR A 416 -6.72 -9.26 23.94
C THR A 416 -5.28 -9.75 23.91
N MET A 417 -5.00 -10.82 24.65
CA MET A 417 -3.71 -11.50 24.56
C MET A 417 -3.50 -12.00 23.12
N ALA A 418 -2.35 -11.72 22.52
CA ALA A 418 -2.10 -12.05 21.12
C ALA A 418 -0.64 -12.40 20.85
N LYS A 419 -0.41 -13.18 19.79
CA LYS A 419 0.92 -13.56 19.29
C LYS A 419 0.95 -13.60 17.77
N LYS A 420 2.03 -13.07 17.19
CA LYS A 420 2.38 -13.27 15.77
C LYS A 420 2.79 -14.74 15.56
N LEU A 421 2.13 -15.42 14.63
CA LEU A 421 2.41 -16.82 14.30
C LEU A 421 3.50 -16.91 13.22
N CYS A 422 4.25 -18.01 13.24
CA CYS A 422 5.29 -18.30 12.26
C CYS A 422 4.68 -18.82 10.97
N THR A 423 4.99 -18.20 9.82
CA THR A 423 4.49 -18.63 8.51
C THR A 423 5.06 -19.98 8.07
N ALA A 424 6.19 -20.42 8.65
CA ALA A 424 6.73 -21.76 8.43
C ALA A 424 5.79 -22.87 8.96
N ASP A 425 4.88 -22.53 9.89
CA ASP A 425 3.91 -23.46 10.44
C ASP A 425 2.62 -23.55 9.61
N LEU A 426 2.54 -22.91 8.44
CA LEU A 426 1.37 -23.00 7.57
C LEU A 426 1.21 -24.42 6.96
N PRO A 427 -0.04 -24.93 6.80
CA PRO A 427 -1.28 -24.37 7.32
C PRO A 427 -1.41 -24.60 8.84
N PHE A 428 -2.07 -23.67 9.53
CA PHE A 428 -2.42 -23.83 10.94
C PHE A 428 -3.59 -24.79 11.11
N ASP A 429 -3.56 -25.56 12.20
CA ASP A 429 -4.61 -26.47 12.63
C ASP A 429 -4.86 -26.30 14.14
N ASP A 430 -5.88 -26.97 14.66
CA ASP A 430 -6.27 -26.90 16.07
C ASP A 430 -5.14 -27.26 17.02
N THR A 431 -4.24 -28.17 16.62
CA THR A 431 -3.10 -28.60 17.45
C THR A 431 -2.08 -27.46 17.55
N LYS A 432 -1.73 -26.85 16.42
CA LYS A 432 -0.81 -25.70 16.38
C LYS A 432 -1.36 -24.49 17.13
N PHE A 433 -2.67 -24.22 17.01
CA PHE A 433 -3.31 -23.16 17.79
C PHE A 433 -3.25 -23.45 19.29
N LYS A 434 -3.53 -24.70 19.70
CA LYS A 434 -3.42 -25.12 21.09
C LYS A 434 -2.01 -24.98 21.64
N ASP A 435 -1.01 -25.48 20.92
CA ASP A 435 0.40 -25.40 21.33
C ASP A 435 0.87 -23.95 21.44
N SER A 436 0.49 -23.12 20.47
CA SER A 436 0.78 -21.68 20.48
C SER A 436 0.10 -20.97 21.65
N ALA A 437 -1.18 -21.25 21.91
CA ALA A 437 -1.92 -20.65 23.02
C ALA A 437 -1.31 -21.03 24.37
N ILE A 438 -0.96 -22.30 24.56
CA ILE A 438 -0.27 -22.79 25.77
C ILE A 438 1.07 -22.07 25.95
N ALA A 439 1.85 -21.93 24.87
CA ALA A 439 3.13 -21.23 24.93
C ALA A 439 2.96 -19.76 25.34
N VAL A 440 1.98 -19.05 24.79
CA VAL A 440 1.76 -17.62 25.13
C VAL A 440 1.23 -17.44 26.54
N VAL A 441 0.28 -18.27 26.98
CA VAL A 441 -0.20 -18.24 28.38
C VAL A 441 0.96 -18.47 29.32
N LYS A 442 1.81 -19.46 29.04
CA LYS A 442 3.01 -19.71 29.83
C LYS A 442 3.94 -18.50 29.80
N GLU A 443 4.22 -17.92 28.65
CA GLU A 443 5.11 -16.75 28.52
C GLU A 443 4.59 -15.54 29.30
N GLN A 444 3.31 -15.17 29.11
CA GLN A 444 2.77 -13.91 29.62
C GLN A 444 2.22 -14.01 31.04
N LEU A 445 1.88 -15.21 31.53
CA LEU A 445 1.27 -15.43 32.84
C LEU A 445 2.15 -16.26 33.78
N SER A 446 3.42 -16.51 33.43
CA SER A 446 4.38 -17.24 34.28
C SER A 446 4.64 -16.56 35.62
N TYR A 447 4.59 -15.23 35.69
CA TYR A 447 4.90 -14.48 36.91
C TYR A 447 3.79 -13.48 37.17
N LEU A 448 2.89 -13.81 38.09
CA LEU A 448 1.76 -12.96 38.47
C LEU A 448 2.17 -11.99 39.58
N ALA A 449 1.58 -10.81 39.56
CA ALA A 449 1.83 -9.73 40.49
C ALA A 449 0.54 -8.97 40.77
N GLU A 450 0.53 -8.14 41.82
CA GLU A 450 -0.62 -7.30 42.14
C GLU A 450 -0.89 -6.26 41.05
N THR A 451 -2.14 -5.85 40.89
CA THR A 451 -2.61 -4.94 39.82
C THR A 451 -1.84 -3.63 39.74
N HIS A 452 -1.31 -3.15 40.87
CA HIS A 452 -0.62 -1.86 40.99
C HIS A 452 0.90 -1.97 40.86
N VAL A 453 1.45 -3.16 40.61
CA VAL A 453 2.90 -3.34 40.47
C VAL A 453 3.42 -2.53 39.28
N ARG A 454 4.45 -1.74 39.57
CA ARG A 454 5.20 -0.94 38.60
C ARG A 454 6.68 -1.32 38.68
N LEU A 455 7.33 -1.40 37.52
CA LEU A 455 8.77 -1.64 37.45
C LEU A 455 9.51 -0.41 37.97
N ASN A 456 10.43 -0.64 38.91
CA ASN A 456 11.36 0.37 39.39
C ASN A 456 12.67 0.26 38.61
N LYS A 457 13.06 1.32 37.91
CA LYS A 457 14.31 1.34 37.11
C LYS A 457 15.55 1.03 37.93
N ASN A 458 15.55 1.35 39.23
CA ASN A 458 16.68 1.13 40.11
C ASN A 458 16.70 -0.28 40.74
N GLN A 459 15.61 -1.04 40.59
CA GLN A 459 15.45 -2.37 41.16
C GLN A 459 14.53 -3.20 40.26
N LEU A 460 15.07 -3.63 39.13
CA LEU A 460 14.35 -4.45 38.17
C LEU A 460 14.26 -5.90 38.68
N PRO A 461 13.09 -6.55 38.54
CA PRO A 461 12.94 -7.96 38.91
C PRO A 461 13.78 -8.85 38.00
N THR A 462 14.29 -9.95 38.53
CA THR A 462 15.02 -10.96 37.77
C THR A 462 14.27 -12.28 37.80
N LYS A 463 14.40 -13.07 36.73
CA LYS A 463 13.68 -14.34 36.57
C LYS A 463 13.89 -15.33 37.72
N SER A 464 15.09 -15.35 38.31
CA SER A 464 15.43 -16.21 39.46
C SER A 464 14.83 -15.74 40.79
N GLY A 465 14.49 -14.44 40.89
CA GLY A 465 13.90 -13.85 42.10
C GLY A 465 12.39 -13.91 42.14
N MET A 466 11.75 -14.50 41.12
CA MET A 466 10.30 -14.56 41.00
C MET A 466 9.77 -15.99 41.11
N GLU A 467 8.68 -16.14 41.85
CA GLU A 467 7.98 -17.42 41.97
C GLU A 467 7.05 -17.63 40.76
N ALA A 468 7.11 -18.80 40.16
CA ALA A 468 6.28 -19.13 39.00
C ALA A 468 4.82 -19.32 39.42
N SER A 469 3.90 -18.85 38.60
CA SER A 469 2.47 -18.99 38.83
C SER A 469 2.02 -20.44 38.66
N GLY A 470 0.93 -20.80 39.34
CA GLY A 470 0.27 -22.10 39.19
C GLY A 470 -0.69 -22.18 38.00
N VAL A 471 -0.64 -21.23 37.06
CA VAL A 471 -1.61 -21.14 35.96
C VAL A 471 -1.50 -22.33 35.02
N LYS A 472 -2.60 -23.03 34.76
CA LYS A 472 -2.64 -24.12 33.76
C LYS A 472 -3.74 -23.90 32.74
N VAL A 473 -3.44 -24.20 31.49
CA VAL A 473 -4.42 -24.20 30.40
C VAL A 473 -5.23 -25.49 30.47
N LEU A 474 -6.54 -25.37 30.66
CA LEU A 474 -7.48 -26.49 30.69
C LEU A 474 -8.00 -26.83 29.31
N LYS A 475 -8.34 -25.80 28.53
CA LYS A 475 -9.04 -25.93 27.26
C LYS A 475 -8.60 -24.82 26.30
N VAL A 476 -8.47 -25.17 25.03
CA VAL A 476 -8.29 -24.22 23.92
C VAL A 476 -9.27 -24.63 22.82
N GLU A 477 -10.10 -23.70 22.39
CA GLU A 477 -11.08 -23.91 21.31
C GLU A 477 -10.91 -22.84 20.24
N PHE A 478 -10.85 -23.26 18.99
CA PHE A 478 -10.89 -22.34 17.87
C PHE A 478 -12.30 -21.73 17.75
N SER A 479 -12.35 -20.41 17.62
CA SER A 479 -13.59 -19.63 17.60
C SER A 479 -13.85 -19.03 16.22
N ASP A 480 -12.88 -18.32 15.66
CA ASP A 480 -13.08 -17.56 14.43
C ASP A 480 -11.77 -17.34 13.65
N HIS A 481 -11.87 -17.19 12.33
CA HIS A 481 -10.80 -16.70 11.46
C HIS A 481 -11.33 -15.62 10.54
N ARG A 482 -10.67 -14.46 10.58
CA ARG A 482 -10.99 -13.33 9.71
C ARG A 482 -9.73 -12.76 9.10
N THR A 483 -9.93 -12.04 8.00
CA THR A 483 -8.86 -11.32 7.32
C THR A 483 -9.15 -9.82 7.36
N ASP A 484 -8.17 -9.02 7.76
CA ASP A 484 -8.23 -7.57 7.73
C ASP A 484 -7.11 -7.00 6.87
N LEU A 485 -7.35 -5.87 6.21
CA LEU A 485 -6.39 -5.24 5.30
C LEU A 485 -6.23 -3.78 5.66
N GLU A 486 -5.03 -3.34 6.03
CA GLU A 486 -4.78 -1.94 6.36
C GLU A 486 -3.45 -1.45 5.78
N ASP A 487 -3.24 -0.14 5.79
CA ASP A 487 -1.91 0.41 5.52
C ASP A 487 -0.92 -0.16 6.51
N SER A 488 0.22 -0.66 6.02
CA SER A 488 1.25 -1.19 6.90
C SER A 488 1.74 -0.09 7.84
N PRO A 489 1.64 -0.28 9.16
CA PRO A 489 2.15 0.73 10.08
C PRO A 489 3.68 0.69 10.19
N SER A 490 4.35 -0.29 9.57
CA SER A 490 5.81 -0.44 9.58
C SER A 490 6.49 -0.08 8.27
N PHE A 491 5.79 -0.17 7.15
CA PHE A 491 6.37 -0.08 5.81
C PHE A 491 5.47 0.79 4.95
N LYS A 492 5.92 2.01 4.64
CA LYS A 492 5.15 2.97 3.86
C LYS A 492 4.76 2.38 2.50
N ASP A 493 3.54 2.69 2.05
CA ASP A 493 2.98 2.35 0.72
C ASP A 493 2.77 0.84 0.45
N ILE A 494 2.87 -0.01 1.48
CA ILE A 494 2.50 -1.42 1.40
C ILE A 494 1.30 -1.67 2.30
N ALA A 495 0.30 -2.43 1.82
CA ALA A 495 -0.80 -2.88 2.66
C ALA A 495 -0.38 -4.11 3.47
N THR A 496 -0.82 -4.22 4.73
CA THR A 496 -0.69 -5.44 5.54
C THR A 496 -2.02 -6.19 5.58
N MET A 497 -2.01 -7.43 5.11
CA MET A 497 -3.11 -8.38 5.27
C MET A 497 -2.89 -9.19 6.54
N TYR A 498 -3.77 -9.01 7.52
CA TYR A 498 -3.75 -9.75 8.77
C TYR A 498 -4.73 -10.93 8.70
N HIS A 499 -4.22 -12.15 8.83
CA HIS A 499 -5.05 -13.30 9.18
C HIS A 499 -5.13 -13.40 10.71
N LEU A 500 -6.30 -13.07 11.25
CA LEU A 500 -6.57 -13.06 12.68
C LEU A 500 -7.33 -14.33 13.06
N TYR A 501 -6.68 -15.20 13.83
CA TYR A 501 -7.25 -16.44 14.36
C TYR A 501 -7.63 -16.21 15.82
N THR A 502 -8.90 -16.38 16.16
CA THR A 502 -9.38 -16.22 17.54
C THR A 502 -9.56 -17.59 18.18
N VAL A 503 -8.99 -17.77 19.36
CA VAL A 503 -9.21 -18.94 20.22
C VAL A 503 -9.74 -18.53 21.59
N GLU A 504 -10.58 -19.37 22.16
CA GLU A 504 -11.04 -19.27 23.54
C GLU A 504 -10.17 -20.18 24.41
N VAL A 505 -9.60 -19.62 25.47
CA VAL A 505 -8.63 -20.31 26.32
C VAL A 505 -9.13 -20.30 27.75
N THR A 506 -9.43 -21.47 28.31
CA THR A 506 -9.81 -21.61 29.72
C THR A 506 -8.58 -21.98 30.53
N CYS A 507 -8.30 -21.20 31.57
CA CYS A 507 -7.18 -21.41 32.49
C CYS A 507 -7.66 -21.62 33.93
N GLU A 508 -6.99 -22.52 34.65
CA GLU A 508 -7.03 -22.58 36.12
C GLU A 508 -5.87 -21.79 36.73
N GLY A 509 -6.01 -21.41 38.00
CA GLY A 509 -4.95 -20.72 38.76
C GLY A 509 -4.81 -19.22 38.48
N LEU A 510 -5.76 -18.62 37.75
CA LEU A 510 -5.82 -17.17 37.55
C LEU A 510 -6.47 -16.44 38.75
N PRO A 511 -6.01 -15.21 39.10
CA PRO A 511 -6.66 -14.39 40.12
C PRO A 511 -8.10 -14.02 39.74
N SER A 512 -9.00 -13.96 40.72
CA SER A 512 -10.40 -13.54 40.51
C SER A 512 -10.56 -12.03 40.37
N SER A 513 -9.61 -11.24 40.88
CA SER A 513 -9.52 -9.79 40.67
C SER A 513 -8.57 -9.45 39.52
N ASP A 514 -8.57 -8.19 39.08
CA ASP A 514 -7.57 -7.65 38.16
C ASP A 514 -6.15 -7.84 38.73
N PHE A 515 -5.16 -8.01 37.85
CA PHE A 515 -3.80 -8.31 38.27
C PHE A 515 -2.77 -7.79 37.25
N ALA A 516 -1.49 -7.92 37.58
CA ALA A 516 -0.41 -7.68 36.63
C ALA A 516 0.40 -8.96 36.41
N SER A 517 1.13 -9.05 35.30
CA SER A 517 2.15 -10.06 35.10
C SER A 517 3.48 -9.44 34.72
N ILE A 518 4.57 -10.13 35.04
CA ILE A 518 5.93 -9.75 34.64
C ILE A 518 6.41 -10.75 33.59
N VAL A 519 6.85 -10.24 32.44
CA VAL A 519 7.36 -11.01 31.30
C VAL A 519 8.80 -10.58 31.07
N PHE A 520 9.64 -11.51 30.61
CA PHE A 520 11.03 -11.24 30.29
C PHE A 520 11.22 -11.39 28.78
N ASP A 521 11.85 -10.39 28.18
CA ASP A 521 12.16 -10.36 26.75
C ASP A 521 13.33 -11.31 26.41
N ASP A 522 13.71 -11.42 25.13
CA ASP A 522 14.80 -12.33 24.69
C ASP A 522 16.17 -11.94 25.25
N MET A 523 16.35 -10.67 25.65
CA MET A 523 17.56 -10.17 26.32
C MET A 523 17.47 -10.34 27.86
N GLY A 524 16.34 -10.82 28.36
CA GLY A 524 16.07 -11.00 29.79
C GLY A 524 15.61 -9.72 30.51
N GLU A 525 15.24 -8.67 29.78
CA GLU A 525 14.72 -7.43 30.36
C GLU A 525 13.24 -7.60 30.77
N PRO A 526 12.85 -7.16 31.98
CA PRO A 526 11.49 -7.32 32.47
C PRO A 526 10.54 -6.27 31.91
N CYS A 527 9.31 -6.70 31.66
CA CYS A 527 8.17 -5.90 31.28
C CYS A 527 7.00 -6.24 32.21
N ALA A 528 6.24 -5.22 32.66
CA ALA A 528 5.01 -5.43 33.40
C ALA A 528 3.77 -5.22 32.51
N ILE A 529 2.81 -6.12 32.60
CA ILE A 529 1.56 -6.09 31.84
C ILE A 529 0.38 -6.03 32.81
N GLY A 530 -0.54 -5.09 32.60
CA GLY A 530 -1.76 -4.98 33.39
C GLY A 530 -2.93 -5.70 32.73
N TRP A 531 -3.60 -6.55 33.50
CA TRP A 531 -4.74 -7.35 33.08
C TRP A 531 -6.00 -6.96 33.84
N GLN A 532 -7.10 -6.83 33.10
CA GLN A 532 -8.42 -6.56 33.64
C GLN A 532 -9.42 -7.61 33.16
N TRP A 533 -10.31 -8.03 34.05
CA TRP A 533 -11.47 -8.87 33.68
C TRP A 533 -12.57 -8.01 33.09
N VAL A 534 -12.89 -8.22 31.82
CA VAL A 534 -13.89 -7.41 31.09
C VAL A 534 -14.90 -8.28 30.36
N THR A 535 -16.13 -7.77 30.22
CA THR A 535 -17.10 -8.29 29.26
C THR A 535 -16.86 -7.70 27.87
N TRP A 536 -17.57 -8.24 26.87
CA TRP A 536 -17.56 -7.67 25.53
C TRP A 536 -18.05 -6.21 25.51
N GLN A 537 -19.15 -5.89 26.19
CA GLN A 537 -19.65 -4.50 26.23
C GLN A 537 -18.63 -3.54 26.86
N GLN A 538 -17.97 -3.96 27.94
CA GLN A 538 -16.92 -3.16 28.58
C GLN A 538 -15.72 -2.93 27.67
N THR A 539 -15.38 -3.92 26.84
CA THR A 539 -14.33 -3.77 25.83
C THR A 539 -14.69 -2.66 24.83
N LEU A 540 -15.93 -2.65 24.33
CA LEU A 540 -16.42 -1.60 23.43
C LEU A 540 -16.39 -0.21 24.09
N ASP A 541 -16.78 -0.11 25.37
CA ASP A 541 -16.74 1.15 26.11
C ASP A 541 -15.30 1.67 26.29
N ILE A 542 -14.34 0.80 26.58
CA ILE A 542 -12.91 1.17 26.69
C ILE A 542 -12.41 1.72 25.36
N LEU A 543 -12.78 1.08 24.25
CA LEU A 543 -12.37 1.49 22.91
C LEU A 543 -13.02 2.81 22.49
N HIS A 544 -14.33 2.97 22.71
CA HIS A 544 -15.02 4.23 22.44
C HIS A 544 -14.43 5.39 23.24
N LYS A 545 -14.16 5.20 24.54
CA LYS A 545 -13.51 6.21 25.38
C LYS A 545 -12.13 6.59 24.84
N ARG A 546 -11.36 5.61 24.35
CA ARG A 546 -10.04 5.85 23.76
C ARG A 546 -10.15 6.63 22.44
N VAL A 547 -11.07 6.23 21.56
CA VAL A 547 -11.33 6.96 20.30
C VAL A 547 -11.68 8.41 20.60
N SER A 548 -12.67 8.67 21.46
CA SER A 548 -13.05 10.05 21.83
C SER A 548 -11.94 10.82 22.56
N SER A 549 -11.00 10.14 23.23
CA SER A 549 -9.82 10.76 23.82
C SER A 549 -8.80 11.16 22.75
N LEU A 550 -8.58 10.30 21.76
CA LEU A 550 -7.71 10.58 20.62
C LEU A 550 -8.28 11.72 19.76
N GLU A 551 -9.58 11.69 19.46
CA GLU A 551 -10.27 12.76 18.72
C GLU A 551 -10.14 14.12 19.42
N ARG A 552 -10.32 14.16 20.75
CA ARG A 552 -10.10 15.38 21.52
C ARG A 552 -8.65 15.86 21.50
N LYS A 553 -7.68 14.93 21.58
CA LYS A 553 -6.26 15.29 21.51
C LYS A 553 -5.87 15.81 20.13
N GLU A 554 -6.43 15.21 19.08
CA GLU A 554 -6.26 15.65 17.70
C GLU A 554 -6.86 17.03 17.49
N ALA A 555 -8.08 17.28 17.95
CA ALA A 555 -8.71 18.61 17.89
C ALA A 555 -7.86 19.67 18.61
N VAL A 556 -7.41 19.40 19.84
CA VAL A 556 -6.53 20.32 20.59
C VAL A 556 -5.18 20.53 19.89
N MET A 557 -4.63 19.50 19.25
CA MET A 557 -3.38 19.62 18.50
C MET A 557 -3.58 20.44 17.23
N SER A 558 -4.71 20.26 16.53
CA SER A 558 -5.13 21.07 15.39
C SER A 558 -5.27 22.53 15.79
N ASP A 559 -6.01 22.84 16.86
CA ASP A 559 -6.17 24.22 17.36
C ASP A 559 -4.82 24.85 17.71
N LYS A 560 -3.92 24.11 18.37
CA LYS A 560 -2.58 24.59 18.69
C LYS A 560 -1.75 24.84 17.44
N MET A 561 -1.92 24.00 16.41
CA MET A 561 -1.22 24.13 15.15
C MET A 561 -1.75 25.34 14.37
N GLU A 562 -3.05 25.60 14.41
CA GLU A 562 -3.69 26.78 13.82
C GLU A 562 -3.19 28.07 14.48
N VAL A 563 -3.16 28.10 15.82
CA VAL A 563 -2.62 29.23 16.58
C VAL A 563 -1.12 29.44 16.28
N ALA A 564 -0.34 28.37 16.19
CA ALA A 564 1.06 28.45 15.80
C ALA A 564 1.21 28.96 14.36
N ALA A 565 0.37 28.50 13.43
CA ALA A 565 0.39 28.93 12.05
C ALA A 565 0.05 30.42 11.92
N GLU A 566 -0.99 30.90 12.62
CA GLU A 566 -1.36 32.32 12.62
C GLU A 566 -0.29 33.19 13.31
N ALA A 567 0.34 32.70 14.37
CA ALA A 567 1.47 33.37 15.01
C ALA A 567 2.66 33.52 14.05
N VAL A 568 2.99 32.47 13.28
CA VAL A 568 4.04 32.55 12.27
C VAL A 568 3.63 33.51 11.15
N LYS A 569 2.38 33.48 10.67
CA LYS A 569 1.87 34.46 9.68
C LYS A 569 1.94 35.90 10.19
N SER A 570 1.67 36.13 11.48
CA SER A 570 1.82 37.45 12.11
C SER A 570 3.28 37.88 12.15
N CYS A 571 4.18 37.01 12.64
CA CYS A 571 5.61 37.28 12.66
C CYS A 571 6.14 37.57 11.25
N LEU A 572 5.66 36.88 10.22
CA LEU A 572 6.03 37.14 8.83
C LEU A 572 5.57 38.51 8.34
N ARG A 573 4.36 38.96 8.69
CA ARG A 573 3.88 40.31 8.39
C ARG A 573 4.75 41.36 9.08
N ASP A 574 5.04 41.17 10.36
CA ASP A 574 5.89 42.09 11.13
C ASP A 574 7.32 42.13 10.58
N LEU A 575 7.84 40.98 10.11
CA LEU A 575 9.15 40.87 9.47
C LEU A 575 9.17 41.57 8.11
N ALA A 576 8.12 41.41 7.30
CA ALA A 576 7.97 42.09 6.00
C ALA A 576 7.85 43.61 6.16
N ASP A 577 7.16 44.07 7.20
CA ASP A 577 7.02 45.50 7.52
C ASP A 577 8.31 46.10 8.11
N ALA A 578 9.09 45.31 8.86
CA ALA A 578 10.39 45.72 9.41
C ALA A 578 11.54 45.60 8.41
N ALA A 579 11.40 44.79 7.35
CA ALA A 579 12.40 44.53 6.33
C ALA A 579 12.55 45.71 5.35
N THR A 580 13.06 46.83 5.87
CA THR A 580 13.72 47.81 5.02
C THR A 580 15.11 47.26 4.64
N SER A 581 15.15 46.53 3.52
CA SER A 581 16.33 46.32 2.64
C SER A 581 17.39 45.24 2.95
N SER A 582 17.07 44.11 3.60
CA SER A 582 17.97 42.92 3.56
C SER A 582 17.32 41.73 2.83
N LYS A 583 18.03 41.23 1.81
CA LYS A 583 17.64 40.07 1.00
C LYS A 583 17.52 38.78 1.80
N GLU A 584 18.27 38.66 2.89
CA GLU A 584 18.26 37.49 3.79
C GLU A 584 16.95 37.39 4.59
N VAL A 585 16.34 38.54 4.91
CA VAL A 585 15.06 38.61 5.63
C VAL A 585 13.90 38.22 4.71
N GLN A 586 14.01 38.56 3.42
CA GLN A 586 13.05 38.15 2.39
C GLN A 586 13.10 36.63 2.16
N ASP A 587 14.30 36.05 2.01
CA ASP A 587 14.47 34.60 1.78
C ASP A 587 13.96 33.76 2.96
N VAL A 588 14.15 34.23 4.20
CA VAL A 588 13.61 33.56 5.40
C VAL A 588 12.08 33.69 5.49
N SER A 589 11.53 34.84 5.08
CA SER A 589 10.08 35.06 5.01
C SER A 589 9.42 34.11 4.02
N ASP A 590 9.99 33.97 2.82
CA ASP A 590 9.47 33.10 1.76
C ASP A 590 9.51 31.61 2.17
N GLN A 591 10.60 31.16 2.82
CA GLN A 591 10.73 29.78 3.33
C GLN A 591 9.69 29.47 4.43
N LEU A 592 9.44 30.41 5.35
CA LEU A 592 8.45 30.23 6.41
C LEU A 592 7.01 30.28 5.87
N GLN A 593 6.77 31.05 4.81
CA GLN A 593 5.46 31.08 4.13
C GLN A 593 5.17 29.78 3.38
N GLU A 594 6.20 29.15 2.79
CA GLU A 594 6.10 27.83 2.15
C GLU A 594 5.81 26.72 3.18
N VAL A 595 6.48 26.77 4.34
CA VAL A 595 6.19 25.89 5.49
C VAL A 595 4.75 26.07 6.00
N LEU A 596 4.25 27.30 6.05
CA LEU A 596 2.86 27.58 6.46
C LEU A 596 1.80 27.09 5.48
N LEU A 597 2.07 27.18 4.17
CA LEU A 597 1.20 26.61 3.13
C LEU A 597 1.13 25.09 3.25
N ALA A 598 2.25 24.43 3.56
CA ALA A 598 2.28 23.00 3.86
C ALA A 598 1.49 22.63 5.13
N PHE A 599 1.41 23.52 6.12
CA PHE A 599 0.60 23.30 7.33
C PHE A 599 -0.91 23.54 7.13
N GLY A 600 -1.31 24.58 6.39
CA GLY A 600 -2.72 24.92 6.17
C GLY A 600 -3.51 23.88 5.34
N GLN A 601 -2.82 23.04 4.56
CA GLN A 601 -3.43 21.92 3.83
C GLN A 601 -3.78 20.72 4.74
N GLY A 602 -3.25 20.67 5.97
CA GLY A 602 -3.54 19.61 6.95
C GLY A 602 -4.87 19.78 7.71
N GLU A 603 -5.33 21.01 7.92
CA GLU A 603 -6.44 21.36 8.82
C GLU A 603 -7.84 20.99 8.28
N GLN A 604 -8.06 21.08 6.96
CA GLN A 604 -9.33 20.62 6.36
C GLN A 604 -9.36 19.10 6.10
N GLY A 605 -8.21 18.44 6.21
CA GLY A 605 -8.06 17.01 5.96
C GLY A 605 -8.43 16.12 7.15
N SER A 606 -8.05 16.51 8.38
CA SER A 606 -8.29 15.70 9.59
C SER A 606 -9.79 15.60 9.93
N ASN A 607 -10.50 16.72 9.98
CA ASN A 607 -11.95 16.76 10.26
C ASN A 607 -12.77 16.03 9.18
N ALA A 608 -12.45 16.21 7.89
CA ALA A 608 -13.18 15.57 6.80
C ALA A 608 -12.87 14.06 6.66
N LYS A 609 -11.64 13.63 6.97
CA LYS A 609 -11.25 12.21 6.97
C LYS A 609 -11.92 11.45 8.11
N LEU A 610 -12.14 12.11 9.25
CA LEU A 610 -12.85 11.56 10.41
C LEU A 610 -14.38 11.51 10.20
N GLU A 611 -15.00 12.55 9.64
CA GLU A 611 -16.44 12.57 9.37
C GLU A 611 -16.86 11.63 8.22
N ARG A 612 -16.07 11.52 7.14
CA ARG A 612 -16.36 10.60 6.02
C ARG A 612 -16.05 9.13 6.33
N CYS A 613 -15.07 8.84 7.19
CA CYS A 613 -14.85 7.47 7.70
C CYS A 613 -15.99 6.98 8.60
N ASN A 614 -16.83 7.89 9.11
CA ASN A 614 -17.96 7.57 9.98
C ASN A 614 -19.30 7.42 9.24
N SER A 615 -19.38 7.81 7.97
CA SER A 615 -20.58 7.59 7.16
C SER A 615 -20.47 6.30 6.35
N LEU A 616 -21.42 5.38 6.56
CA LEU A 616 -21.61 4.26 5.65
C LEU A 616 -21.85 4.80 4.23
N PRO A 617 -21.25 4.22 3.18
CA PRO A 617 -21.49 4.63 1.80
C PRO A 617 -23.00 4.69 1.53
N PRO A 618 -23.52 5.66 0.76
CA PRO A 618 -24.95 5.76 0.45
C PRO A 618 -25.54 4.46 -0.14
N GLY A 619 -24.72 3.65 -0.82
CA GLY A 619 -25.11 2.31 -1.29
C GLY A 619 -25.26 1.24 -0.18
N MET A 620 -24.52 1.35 0.93
CA MET A 620 -24.74 0.55 2.15
C MET A 620 -25.96 1.04 2.93
N VAL A 621 -26.20 2.35 2.97
CA VAL A 621 -27.42 2.94 3.57
C VAL A 621 -28.67 2.52 2.79
N ALA A 622 -28.59 2.44 1.45
CA ALA A 622 -29.67 1.91 0.62
C ALA A 622 -29.94 0.41 0.89
N ARG A 623 -28.88 -0.39 1.12
CA ARG A 623 -29.01 -1.80 1.52
C ARG A 623 -29.58 -1.98 2.94
N LEU A 624 -29.24 -1.08 3.86
CA LEU A 624 -29.81 -1.00 5.21
C LEU A 624 -31.30 -0.60 5.22
N ALA A 625 -31.74 0.20 4.25
CA ALA A 625 -33.13 0.61 4.10
C ALA A 625 -34.02 -0.49 3.49
N GLU A 626 -33.45 -1.39 2.68
CA GLU A 626 -34.18 -2.46 1.98
C GLU A 626 -34.14 -3.83 2.71
N GLY A 627 -33.24 -4.03 3.67
CA GLY A 627 -33.08 -5.28 4.41
C GLY A 627 -33.72 -5.26 5.80
N LYS A 628 -34.75 -6.10 6.01
CA LYS A 628 -35.26 -6.42 7.36
C LYS A 628 -34.13 -6.97 8.24
N GLY A 629 -33.83 -6.27 9.34
CA GLY A 629 -33.10 -6.80 10.49
C GLY A 629 -31.59 -6.97 10.28
N VAL A 630 -30.80 -6.05 10.83
CA VAL A 630 -29.36 -6.24 11.03
C VAL A 630 -29.18 -7.30 12.12
N SER A 631 -28.41 -8.37 11.88
CA SER A 631 -28.02 -9.32 12.93
C SER A 631 -26.88 -8.74 13.78
N ASP A 632 -26.84 -9.11 15.07
CA ASP A 632 -25.82 -8.67 16.03
C ASP A 632 -24.39 -8.97 15.53
N ASP A 633 -24.19 -10.05 14.76
CA ASP A 633 -22.91 -10.42 14.13
C ASP A 633 -22.30 -9.32 13.23
N PHE A 634 -23.14 -8.51 12.58
CA PHE A 634 -22.67 -7.44 11.68
C PHE A 634 -22.23 -6.19 12.46
N LEU A 635 -22.92 -5.85 13.55
CA LEU A 635 -22.52 -4.77 14.45
C LEU A 635 -21.25 -5.15 15.21
N ASP A 636 -21.10 -6.42 15.59
CA ASP A 636 -19.87 -6.98 16.14
C ASP A 636 -18.70 -6.90 15.14
N GLY A 637 -18.94 -7.14 13.85
CA GLY A 637 -17.93 -6.98 12.79
C GLY A 637 -17.41 -5.55 12.62
N VAL A 638 -18.30 -4.56 12.67
CA VAL A 638 -17.94 -3.12 12.53
C VAL A 638 -17.22 -2.59 13.78
N ALA A 639 -17.65 -3.01 14.97
CA ALA A 639 -17.03 -2.61 16.23
C ALA A 639 -15.65 -3.28 16.42
N MET A 640 -15.50 -4.54 16.02
CA MET A 640 -14.21 -5.25 15.97
C MET A 640 -13.23 -4.65 14.95
N ALA A 641 -13.70 -4.21 13.79
CA ALA A 641 -12.86 -3.51 12.80
C ALA A 641 -12.29 -2.19 13.36
N ARG A 642 -13.06 -1.48 14.20
CA ARG A 642 -12.61 -0.28 14.92
C ARG A 642 -11.63 -0.61 16.05
N GLN A 643 -11.85 -1.72 16.76
CA GLN A 643 -10.91 -2.26 17.76
C GLN A 643 -9.54 -2.61 17.16
N ASN A 644 -9.54 -3.20 15.95
CA ASN A 644 -8.33 -3.65 15.29
C ASN A 644 -7.52 -2.51 14.70
N ARG A 645 -8.12 -1.46 14.12
CA ARG A 645 -7.37 -0.27 13.64
C ARG A 645 -6.50 0.38 14.74
N VAL A 646 -6.94 0.33 16.00
CA VAL A 646 -6.17 0.83 17.15
C VAL A 646 -5.14 -0.21 17.64
N SER A 647 -5.48 -1.50 17.58
CA SER A 647 -4.60 -2.59 18.02
C SER A 647 -3.48 -2.90 17.02
N LEU A 648 -3.72 -2.79 15.72
CA LEU A 648 -2.80 -3.14 14.63
C LEU A 648 -1.72 -2.06 14.40
N ARG A 649 -2.05 -0.77 14.59
CA ARG A 649 -1.06 0.32 14.75
C ARG A 649 0.00 0.01 15.83
N THR A 650 -0.34 -0.81 16.83
CA THR A 650 0.59 -1.25 17.90
C THR A 650 1.16 -2.65 17.69
N ALA A 651 0.63 -3.44 16.75
CA ALA A 651 1.20 -4.74 16.36
C ALA A 651 2.41 -4.57 15.43
N ALA A 652 2.38 -3.55 14.55
CA ALA A 652 3.57 -3.09 13.82
C ALA A 652 4.70 -2.63 14.74
N ASP A 653 4.35 -2.05 15.89
CA ASP A 653 5.32 -1.70 16.92
C ASP A 653 5.96 -2.93 17.55
N MET A 654 5.40 -4.15 17.47
CA MET A 654 5.99 -5.32 18.15
C MET A 654 7.43 -5.64 17.72
N ASP A 655 7.88 -5.21 16.54
CA ASP A 655 9.31 -5.31 16.16
C ASP A 655 10.15 -4.05 16.49
N SER A 656 9.52 -2.95 16.93
CA SER A 656 10.20 -1.79 17.54
C SER A 656 10.54 -2.02 19.01
N TRP A 657 10.09 -3.13 19.59
CA TRP A 657 10.26 -3.45 21.02
C TRP A 657 11.69 -3.87 21.37
N TYR A 658 12.60 -3.93 20.38
CA TYR A 658 14.02 -4.30 20.51
C TYR A 658 14.97 -3.39 19.70
N GLY A 659 14.80 -2.07 19.77
CA GLY A 659 15.77 -1.10 19.22
C GLY A 659 16.03 0.04 20.20
N PRO A 660 17.27 0.57 20.31
CA PRO A 660 17.53 1.70 21.20
C PRO A 660 16.78 2.94 20.67
N PRO A 661 16.28 3.81 21.57
CA PRO A 661 15.53 4.99 21.17
C PRO A 661 16.42 5.96 20.37
N VAL A 662 15.85 6.50 19.29
CA VAL A 662 16.37 7.69 18.60
C VAL A 662 16.37 8.83 19.61
N GLY A 663 17.57 9.35 19.93
CA GLY A 663 17.75 10.45 20.86
C GLY A 663 17.08 11.72 20.35
N ILE A 664 16.08 12.20 21.09
CA ILE A 664 15.64 13.58 20.96
C ILE A 664 16.77 14.42 21.58
N ALA A 665 17.58 15.05 20.74
CA ALA A 665 18.54 16.06 21.19
C ALA A 665 17.77 17.20 21.85
N GLY A 666 17.87 17.28 23.17
CA GLY A 666 17.37 18.41 23.94
C GLY A 666 18.12 19.66 23.53
N VAL A 667 17.40 20.63 22.96
CA VAL A 667 17.84 22.01 22.89
C VAL A 667 17.89 22.52 24.34
N THR A 668 19.09 22.53 24.91
CA THR A 668 19.36 23.27 26.13
C THR A 668 19.41 24.75 25.76
N LYS A 669 18.63 25.56 26.48
CA LYS A 669 18.75 27.02 26.47
C LYS A 669 20.12 27.39 27.02
N GLU A 670 20.97 27.97 26.20
CA GLU A 670 21.83 29.11 26.51
C GLU A 670 21.96 29.99 25.27
#